data_AF-A0A6A7BIL5-F1
#
_entry.id   AF-A0A6A7BIL5-F1
#
_cell.length_a   1.000
_cell.length_b   1.000
_cell.length_c   1.000
_cell.angle_alpha   90.00
_cell.angle_beta   90.00
_cell.angle_gamma   90.00
#
_symmetry.space_group_name_H-M   'P 1'
#
loop_
_entity.id
_entity.type
_entity.pdbx_description
1 polymer ?
#
loop_
_entity_poly.entity_id
_entity_poly.type
_entity_poly.pdbx_seq_one_letter_code
_entity_poly.pdbx_strand_id
1 'polypeptide(L)'
;MYNKTIIAASLVAGSTFVTIMALVTRLLVHKHSKDKANENLYVADGSYERQSQLASISSSWKRLFAPRKDQKGQWVPSLSGIIKAGDDGSFSSALFTNLHGSPGNVPVDALYDAFAAELRSRPMAERSSYSGDITRFISESKRGSSVGVGRTKSVSHKVASGGRRDMTSKSPRKSLDLSAVEMGLVRGMSVKRQSSFVVSMGNGLKEEGEQKMKPGAWMKDGQVATYHDGHRDVKMTASELAALSIVLGSPLNRSTSTVFERGAYGISIQSLPTGEGRRQVTLQQHKRSIAQQHAQGKGPSPLFSKHLAAGSLPYSQDKKAVKSILITTETFDAIRAGASLYPHPTTARTPESRFLTSLPNSLELNFHVLASSTELHSSATLIDAITALPFVGGLVPLASKPVINTIQFIASGGLPAARLLSRLEGLVEKVHRQAPHLKIFGPLYEAQNAGILYRERQRLSKVASDPSTVDTLADKTARMSRYITLLERLMALVPDMKSQDVLAAVREATKIELQRSYADAVATHAGKDTSKELPFVATHWNPPVEAKNKRQSVISRTSVRWSKRASTASADSEHSAASNTSPAPSGEVHSPNLGKQLEQVLKMEVPLSIGAIAYVARMVIVAWTLSVENVAWGYGESGFKVPDIGGLGDKIVLC
;
A
#
# COMPACT_ATOMS: atom_id res chain seq x y z
N MET A 1 31.55 -72.02 -7.95
CA MET A 1 31.17 -70.70 -7.40
C MET A 1 30.59 -69.72 -8.42
N TYR A 2 30.87 -69.84 -9.72
CA TYR A 2 30.43 -68.88 -10.76
C TYR A 2 28.91 -68.79 -11.02
N ASN A 3 28.15 -69.87 -10.84
CA ASN A 3 26.71 -69.85 -11.17
C ASN A 3 25.86 -69.08 -10.15
N LYS A 4 26.29 -68.96 -8.89
CA LYS A 4 25.52 -68.23 -7.87
C LYS A 4 25.62 -66.71 -8.05
N THR A 5 26.75 -66.21 -8.55
CA THR A 5 26.96 -64.78 -8.85
C THR A 5 26.18 -64.31 -10.07
N ILE A 6 26.00 -65.17 -11.09
CA ILE A 6 25.24 -64.82 -12.29
C ILE A 6 23.74 -64.72 -11.97
N ILE A 7 23.21 -65.62 -11.15
CA ILE A 7 21.80 -65.59 -10.72
C ILE A 7 21.53 -64.38 -9.82
N ALA A 8 22.46 -64.03 -8.92
CA ALA A 8 22.33 -62.83 -8.09
C ALA A 8 22.37 -61.55 -8.94
N ALA A 9 23.26 -61.47 -9.94
CA ALA A 9 23.33 -60.34 -10.85
C ALA A 9 22.08 -60.19 -11.72
N SER A 10 21.49 -61.30 -12.20
CA SER A 10 20.26 -61.24 -13.00
C SER A 10 19.04 -60.83 -12.16
N LEU A 11 18.96 -61.24 -10.89
CA LEU A 11 17.90 -60.83 -9.97
C LEU A 11 17.97 -59.34 -9.63
N VAL A 12 19.18 -58.80 -9.43
CA VAL A 12 19.38 -57.36 -9.18
C VAL A 12 19.09 -56.54 -10.43
N ALA A 13 19.50 -57.00 -11.61
CA ALA A 13 19.19 -56.35 -12.89
C ALA A 13 17.69 -56.38 -13.21
N GLY A 14 17.01 -57.50 -12.96
CA GLY A 14 15.56 -57.61 -13.13
C GLY A 14 14.78 -56.73 -12.15
N SER A 15 15.17 -56.74 -10.88
CA SER A 15 14.59 -55.89 -9.83
C SER A 15 14.69 -54.40 -10.18
N THR A 16 15.89 -53.95 -10.59
CA THR A 16 16.14 -52.55 -10.96
C THR A 16 15.33 -52.14 -12.19
N PHE A 17 15.22 -53.01 -13.21
CA PHE A 17 14.43 -52.74 -14.40
C PHE A 17 12.92 -52.61 -14.11
N VAL A 18 12.38 -53.46 -13.23
CA VAL A 18 10.97 -53.38 -12.80
C VAL A 18 10.70 -52.09 -12.02
N THR A 19 11.60 -51.67 -11.13
CA THR A 19 11.46 -50.38 -10.42
C THR A 19 11.55 -49.17 -11.34
N ILE A 20 12.41 -49.21 -12.38
CA ILE A 20 12.51 -48.13 -13.37
C ILE A 20 11.22 -48.08 -14.21
N MET A 21 10.70 -49.22 -14.66
CA MET A 21 9.44 -49.30 -15.39
C MET A 21 8.24 -48.84 -14.55
N ALA A 22 8.20 -49.18 -13.26
CA ALA A 22 7.17 -48.70 -12.32
C ALA A 22 7.24 -47.18 -12.07
N LEU A 23 8.45 -46.61 -12.04
CA LEU A 23 8.66 -45.17 -11.94
C LEU A 23 8.26 -44.42 -13.23
N VAL A 24 8.61 -44.97 -14.40
CA VAL A 24 8.26 -44.40 -15.71
C VAL A 24 6.74 -44.45 -15.94
N THR A 25 6.09 -45.56 -15.58
CA THR A 25 4.62 -45.66 -15.66
C THR A 25 3.92 -44.74 -14.66
N ARG A 26 4.42 -44.57 -13.42
CA ARG A 26 3.86 -43.58 -12.48
C ARG A 26 4.05 -42.13 -12.92
N LEU A 27 5.15 -41.81 -13.62
CA LEU A 27 5.39 -40.46 -14.16
C LEU A 27 4.57 -40.14 -15.41
N LEU A 28 4.18 -41.15 -16.19
CA LEU A 28 3.39 -40.95 -17.42
C LEU A 28 1.87 -41.08 -17.21
N VAL A 29 1.39 -41.68 -16.12
CA VAL A 29 -0.05 -41.90 -15.88
C VAL A 29 -0.76 -40.71 -15.22
N HIS A 30 -0.05 -39.69 -14.72
CA HIS A 30 -0.66 -38.47 -14.16
C HIS A 30 -0.92 -37.38 -15.21
N LYS A 31 -1.67 -37.71 -16.27
CA LYS A 31 -2.27 -36.69 -17.14
C LYS A 31 -3.43 -37.19 -18.01
N HIS A 32 -4.48 -37.73 -17.41
CA HIS A 32 -5.81 -37.75 -18.03
C HIS A 32 -6.89 -37.61 -16.96
N SER A 33 -7.41 -36.40 -16.79
CA SER A 33 -8.64 -36.16 -16.04
C SER A 33 -9.84 -36.51 -16.94
N LYS A 34 -10.61 -37.50 -16.50
CA LYS A 34 -12.02 -37.79 -16.79
C LYS A 34 -12.74 -36.74 -17.66
N ASP A 35 -12.95 -37.06 -18.93
CA ASP A 35 -14.13 -36.60 -19.66
C ASP A 35 -15.29 -37.54 -19.34
N LYS A 36 -16.39 -36.95 -18.88
CA LYS A 36 -17.66 -37.65 -18.67
C LYS A 36 -18.34 -37.82 -20.02
N ALA A 37 -18.67 -39.06 -20.32
CA ALA A 37 -19.52 -39.47 -21.44
C ALA A 37 -20.87 -38.75 -21.41
N ASN A 38 -21.24 -38.18 -22.56
CA ASN A 38 -22.63 -38.06 -22.96
C ASN A 38 -22.72 -38.64 -24.37
N GLU A 39 -23.34 -39.81 -24.46
CA GLU A 39 -23.74 -40.43 -25.71
C GLU A 39 -24.85 -39.59 -26.34
N ASN A 40 -24.75 -39.32 -27.66
CA ASN A 40 -25.83 -39.64 -28.60
C ASN A 40 -25.46 -39.33 -30.05
N LEU A 41 -25.71 -40.36 -30.88
CA LEU A 41 -26.14 -40.37 -32.29
C LEU A 41 -25.22 -39.84 -33.41
N TYR A 42 -24.78 -40.83 -34.21
CA TYR A 42 -24.72 -40.90 -35.69
C TYR A 42 -24.56 -39.61 -36.52
N VAL A 43 -23.55 -39.60 -37.41
CA VAL A 43 -23.71 -39.59 -38.88
C VAL A 43 -22.34 -39.75 -39.59
N ALA A 44 -22.44 -40.31 -40.79
CA ALA A 44 -21.48 -40.88 -41.73
C ALA A 44 -20.22 -40.08 -42.11
N ASP A 45 -19.14 -40.87 -42.26
CA ASP A 45 -18.28 -41.04 -43.43
C ASP A 45 -17.93 -39.82 -44.31
N GLY A 46 -16.62 -39.56 -44.45
CA GLY A 46 -16.11 -38.51 -45.32
C GLY A 46 -14.64 -38.19 -45.08
N SER A 47 -13.77 -39.01 -45.68
CA SER A 47 -12.35 -38.78 -45.99
C SER A 47 -11.83 -37.34 -45.88
N TYR A 48 -10.82 -37.07 -45.05
CA TYR A 48 -9.67 -36.14 -45.28
C TYR A 48 -8.81 -36.06 -43.99
N GLU A 49 -8.16 -37.14 -43.57
CA GLU A 49 -7.33 -37.07 -42.35
C GLU A 49 -6.10 -37.99 -42.42
N ARG A 50 -5.12 -37.62 -43.27
CA ARG A 50 -3.78 -38.25 -43.19
C ARG A 50 -2.59 -37.37 -43.55
N GLN A 51 -2.75 -36.04 -43.61
CA GLN A 51 -1.65 -35.12 -43.97
C GLN A 51 -1.34 -33.99 -42.97
N SER A 52 -1.98 -33.94 -41.79
CA SER A 52 -1.73 -32.86 -40.81
C SER A 52 -0.67 -33.16 -39.75
N GLN A 53 -0.22 -34.43 -39.60
CA GLN A 53 0.68 -34.82 -38.50
C GLN A 53 2.18 -34.59 -38.75
N LEU A 54 2.61 -34.36 -40.00
CA LEU A 54 4.02 -34.06 -40.32
C LEU A 54 4.34 -32.55 -40.37
N ALA A 55 3.34 -31.68 -40.30
CA ALA A 55 3.55 -30.23 -40.29
C ALA A 55 3.85 -29.65 -38.89
N SER A 56 3.65 -30.42 -37.82
CA SER A 56 3.80 -29.92 -36.43
C SER A 56 5.26 -29.82 -35.95
N ILE A 57 6.20 -30.49 -36.61
CA ILE A 57 7.61 -30.56 -36.18
C ILE A 57 8.46 -29.39 -36.75
N SER A 58 7.97 -28.60 -37.72
CA SER A 58 8.79 -27.59 -38.41
C SER A 58 8.70 -26.15 -37.87
N SER A 59 7.79 -25.86 -36.94
CA SER A 59 7.57 -24.48 -36.45
C SER A 59 8.67 -23.96 -35.53
N SER A 60 9.37 -24.86 -34.82
CA SER A 60 10.47 -24.55 -33.91
C SER A 60 11.78 -24.25 -34.65
N TRP A 61 12.03 -24.85 -35.81
CA TRP A 61 13.21 -24.57 -36.64
C TRP A 61 13.06 -23.31 -37.50
N LYS A 62 11.85 -23.02 -38.00
CA LYS A 62 11.58 -21.75 -38.72
C LYS A 62 11.81 -20.51 -37.82
N ARG A 63 11.71 -20.64 -36.49
CA ARG A 63 12.05 -19.57 -35.54
C ARG A 63 13.55 -19.28 -35.41
N LEU A 64 14.43 -20.22 -35.77
CA LEU A 64 15.88 -20.04 -35.66
C LEU A 64 16.48 -19.29 -36.86
N PHE A 65 15.79 -19.27 -38.01
CA PHE A 65 16.29 -18.69 -39.25
C PHE A 65 15.46 -17.54 -39.81
N ALA A 66 14.38 -17.12 -39.14
CA ALA A 66 13.70 -15.89 -39.49
C ALA A 66 14.58 -14.69 -39.10
N PRO A 67 14.94 -13.79 -40.03
CA PRO A 67 15.70 -12.58 -39.71
C PRO A 67 14.94 -11.82 -38.63
N ARG A 68 15.60 -11.57 -37.49
CA ARG A 68 15.02 -10.77 -36.41
C ARG A 68 14.76 -9.37 -36.97
N LYS A 69 13.49 -9.07 -37.23
CA LYS A 69 13.04 -7.72 -37.55
C LYS A 69 13.16 -6.89 -36.25
N ASP A 70 14.37 -6.41 -35.96
CA ASP A 70 14.85 -5.82 -34.70
C ASP A 70 14.29 -4.42 -34.38
N GLN A 71 13.03 -4.14 -34.71
CA GLN A 71 12.40 -2.86 -34.36
C GLN A 71 10.98 -2.98 -33.79
N LYS A 72 10.64 -4.13 -33.20
CA LYS A 72 9.45 -4.19 -32.34
C LYS A 72 9.87 -3.68 -30.96
N GLY A 73 9.43 -2.46 -30.61
CA GLY A 73 9.69 -1.84 -29.31
C GLY A 73 9.36 -2.78 -28.15
N GLN A 74 9.95 -2.51 -27.00
CA GLN A 74 9.78 -3.36 -25.83
C GLN A 74 8.34 -3.28 -25.32
N TRP A 75 7.71 -4.45 -25.13
CA TRP A 75 6.40 -4.51 -24.50
C TRP A 75 6.52 -4.22 -23.01
N VAL A 76 5.66 -3.34 -22.50
CA VAL A 76 5.57 -2.98 -21.09
C VAL A 76 4.11 -2.91 -20.67
N PRO A 77 3.79 -3.15 -19.38
CA PRO A 77 2.45 -2.90 -18.85
C PRO A 77 2.03 -1.44 -19.07
N SER A 78 0.79 -1.18 -19.48
CA SER A 78 0.27 0.19 -19.51
C SER A 78 0.06 0.73 -18.10
N LEU A 79 -0.11 2.04 -17.95
CA LEU A 79 -0.41 2.62 -16.63
C LEU A 79 -1.77 2.11 -16.12
N SER A 80 -2.77 1.90 -16.99
CA SER A 80 -4.00 1.17 -16.65
C SER A 80 -3.71 -0.22 -16.11
N GLY A 81 -2.85 -1.00 -16.79
CA GLY A 81 -2.47 -2.34 -16.34
C GLY A 81 -1.84 -2.33 -14.95
N ILE A 82 -0.98 -1.34 -14.66
CA ILE A 82 -0.42 -1.12 -13.33
C ILE A 82 -1.53 -0.75 -12.33
N ILE A 83 -2.38 0.24 -12.61
CA ILE A 83 -3.45 0.65 -11.68
C ILE A 83 -4.38 -0.52 -11.35
N LYS A 84 -4.82 -1.28 -12.36
CA LYS A 84 -5.69 -2.46 -12.18
C LYS A 84 -4.99 -3.58 -11.42
N ALA A 85 -3.69 -3.79 -11.62
CA ALA A 85 -2.92 -4.73 -10.81
C ALA A 85 -2.89 -4.31 -9.34
N GLY A 86 -2.85 -3.00 -9.07
CA GLY A 86 -2.97 -2.42 -7.74
C GLY A 86 -4.37 -2.60 -7.13
N ASP A 87 -5.42 -2.46 -7.95
CA ASP A 87 -6.80 -2.73 -7.51
C ASP A 87 -6.99 -4.19 -7.09
N ASP A 88 -6.37 -5.13 -7.81
CA ASP A 88 -6.34 -6.55 -7.49
C ASP A 88 -5.41 -6.87 -6.30
N GLY A 89 -4.71 -5.87 -5.74
CA GLY A 89 -3.77 -6.02 -4.64
C GLY A 89 -2.48 -6.76 -5.00
N SER A 90 -2.11 -6.77 -6.29
CA SER A 90 -0.81 -7.28 -6.78
C SER A 90 0.37 -6.42 -6.33
N PHE A 91 0.11 -5.16 -5.95
CA PHE A 91 1.03 -4.31 -5.19
C PHE A 91 0.21 -3.28 -4.40
N SER A 92 0.92 -2.49 -3.59
CA SER A 92 0.35 -1.34 -2.89
C SER A 92 1.13 -0.08 -3.22
N SER A 93 0.61 1.08 -2.83
CA SER A 93 1.33 2.35 -2.98
C SER A 93 2.71 2.41 -2.30
N ALA A 94 3.11 1.42 -1.49
CA ALA A 94 4.51 1.22 -1.06
C ALA A 94 5.49 1.10 -2.25
N LEU A 95 5.00 0.77 -3.45
CA LEU A 95 5.79 0.87 -4.68
C LEU A 95 6.44 2.25 -4.81
N PHE A 96 5.73 3.32 -4.47
CA PHE A 96 6.19 4.70 -4.61
C PHE A 96 7.12 5.13 -3.47
N THR A 97 7.07 4.47 -2.31
CA THR A 97 8.02 4.76 -1.22
C THR A 97 9.42 4.27 -1.56
N ASN A 98 9.51 3.20 -2.37
CA ASN A 98 10.72 2.46 -2.71
C ASN A 98 11.34 2.88 -4.05
N LEU A 99 10.82 3.91 -4.70
CA LEU A 99 11.51 4.56 -5.82
C LEU A 99 12.78 5.22 -5.25
N HIS A 100 13.84 4.42 -5.11
CA HIS A 100 15.12 4.85 -4.57
C HIS A 100 15.82 5.71 -5.61
N GLY A 101 16.02 6.99 -5.30
CA GLY A 101 16.69 7.94 -6.17
C GLY A 101 17.17 9.16 -5.41
N SER A 102 18.14 9.87 -6.00
CA SER A 102 18.40 11.25 -5.64
C SER A 102 17.17 12.11 -5.98
N PRO A 103 16.88 13.19 -5.22
CA PRO A 103 15.84 14.14 -5.61
C PRO A 103 16.01 14.56 -7.08
N GLY A 104 14.92 14.62 -7.83
CA GLY A 104 14.96 14.86 -9.27
C GLY A 104 13.84 14.16 -10.03
N ASN A 105 13.97 14.10 -11.35
CA ASN A 105 13.01 13.42 -12.20
C ASN A 105 13.10 11.90 -11.98
N VAL A 106 11.94 11.27 -11.81
CA VAL A 106 11.80 9.81 -11.71
C VAL A 106 11.53 9.30 -13.12
N PRO A 107 12.51 8.65 -13.78
CA PRO A 107 12.29 8.12 -15.11
C PRO A 107 11.25 7.00 -15.06
N VAL A 108 10.48 6.85 -16.14
CA VAL A 108 9.51 5.75 -16.31
C VAL A 108 10.13 4.37 -16.05
N ASP A 109 11.39 4.18 -16.42
CA ASP A 109 12.10 2.92 -16.17
C ASP A 109 12.21 2.58 -14.69
N ALA A 110 12.43 3.57 -13.81
CA ALA A 110 12.48 3.34 -12.36
C ALA A 110 11.11 2.88 -11.82
N LEU A 111 10.01 3.43 -12.36
CA LEU A 111 8.65 3.01 -12.02
C LEU A 111 8.41 1.55 -12.42
N TYR A 112 8.81 1.17 -13.63
CA TYR A 112 8.67 -0.21 -14.11
C TYR A 112 9.56 -1.20 -13.38
N ASP A 113 10.78 -0.81 -13.02
CA ASP A 113 11.69 -1.65 -12.26
C ASP A 113 11.18 -1.90 -10.84
N ALA A 114 10.61 -0.87 -10.20
CA ALA A 114 9.93 -1.00 -8.91
C ALA A 114 8.70 -1.92 -9.02
N PHE A 115 7.87 -1.73 -10.05
CA PHE A 115 6.72 -2.61 -10.30
C PHE A 115 7.13 -4.06 -10.53
N ALA A 116 8.15 -4.30 -11.36
CA ALA A 116 8.67 -5.64 -11.60
C ALA A 116 9.28 -6.25 -10.33
N ALA A 117 9.89 -5.45 -9.45
CA ALA A 117 10.41 -5.91 -8.17
C ALA A 117 9.30 -6.37 -7.22
N GLU A 118 8.21 -5.61 -7.14
CA GLU A 118 7.00 -6.00 -6.39
C GLU A 118 6.45 -7.33 -6.89
N LEU A 119 6.24 -7.48 -8.21
CA LEU A 119 5.76 -8.74 -8.80
C LEU A 119 6.73 -9.91 -8.58
N ARG A 120 8.05 -9.66 -8.57
CA ARG A 120 9.06 -10.69 -8.28
C ARG A 120 9.03 -11.18 -6.84
N SER A 121 8.71 -10.30 -5.90
CA SER A 121 8.66 -10.61 -4.46
C SER A 121 7.51 -11.57 -4.10
N ARG A 122 6.52 -11.69 -4.98
CA ARG A 122 5.31 -12.50 -4.77
C ARG A 122 5.61 -14.01 -4.70
N PRO A 123 4.76 -14.79 -3.99
CA PRO A 123 4.89 -16.24 -3.93
C PRO A 123 4.93 -16.89 -5.32
N MET A 124 5.70 -17.96 -5.47
CA MET A 124 5.84 -18.65 -6.77
C MET A 124 4.51 -19.14 -7.34
N ALA A 125 3.58 -19.56 -6.48
CA ALA A 125 2.24 -19.99 -6.90
C ALA A 125 1.44 -18.89 -7.61
N GLU A 126 1.62 -17.63 -7.19
CA GLU A 126 0.99 -16.48 -7.85
C GLU A 126 1.70 -16.20 -9.16
N ARG A 127 3.04 -16.17 -9.15
CA ARG A 127 3.84 -15.88 -10.35
C ARG A 127 3.64 -16.88 -11.48
N SER A 128 3.33 -18.15 -11.17
CA SER A 128 3.01 -19.14 -12.19
C SER A 128 1.72 -18.85 -12.97
N SER A 129 0.85 -17.98 -12.47
CA SER A 129 -0.36 -17.53 -13.18
C SER A 129 -0.14 -16.32 -14.08
N TYR A 130 1.07 -15.73 -14.09
CA TYR A 130 1.35 -14.55 -14.90
C TYR A 130 1.36 -14.91 -16.39
N SER A 131 0.89 -13.97 -17.23
CA SER A 131 0.96 -14.13 -18.68
C SER A 131 2.42 -14.23 -19.16
N GLY A 132 2.62 -14.76 -20.36
CA GLY A 132 3.95 -14.85 -20.97
C GLY A 132 4.62 -13.47 -21.10
N ASP A 133 3.84 -12.44 -21.43
CA ASP A 133 4.33 -11.06 -21.59
C ASP A 133 4.75 -10.45 -20.26
N ILE A 134 3.97 -10.64 -19.18
CA ILE A 134 4.35 -10.18 -17.83
C ILE A 134 5.60 -10.92 -17.33
N THR A 135 5.67 -12.23 -17.54
CA THR A 135 6.85 -13.03 -17.17
C THR A 135 8.09 -12.54 -17.92
N ARG A 136 7.95 -12.22 -19.21
CA ARG A 136 9.00 -11.64 -20.03
C ARG A 136 9.42 -10.26 -19.52
N PHE A 137 8.47 -9.36 -19.28
CA PHE A 137 8.71 -8.02 -18.72
C PHE A 137 9.50 -8.10 -17.39
N ILE A 138 9.06 -8.97 -16.47
CA ILE A 138 9.75 -9.19 -15.20
C ILE A 138 11.20 -9.65 -15.44
N SER A 139 11.42 -10.57 -16.38
CA SER A 139 12.75 -11.08 -16.69
C SER A 139 13.67 -10.04 -17.34
N GLU A 140 13.12 -9.14 -18.15
CA GLU A 140 13.85 -8.09 -18.85
C GLU A 140 14.27 -6.96 -17.90
N SER A 141 13.42 -6.58 -16.93
CA SER A 141 13.75 -5.58 -15.88
C SER A 141 15.02 -5.94 -15.08
N LYS A 142 15.33 -7.23 -14.95
CA LYS A 142 16.51 -7.72 -14.23
C LYS A 142 17.83 -7.31 -14.90
N ARG A 143 17.85 -7.14 -16.23
CA ARG A 143 19.11 -6.84 -16.95
C ARG A 143 19.54 -5.39 -16.81
N GLY A 144 18.58 -4.45 -16.74
CA GLY A 144 18.86 -3.02 -16.70
C GLY A 144 19.43 -2.51 -15.36
N SER A 145 18.99 -3.06 -14.24
CA SER A 145 19.43 -2.61 -12.90
C SER A 145 20.83 -3.11 -12.48
N SER A 146 21.41 -4.06 -13.23
CA SER A 146 22.72 -4.67 -12.91
C SER A 146 23.92 -4.07 -13.64
N VAL A 147 23.79 -2.85 -14.17
CA VAL A 147 24.86 -2.14 -14.91
C VAL A 147 26.13 -1.90 -14.05
N GLY A 148 26.10 -2.15 -12.73
CA GLY A 148 27.26 -1.99 -11.85
C GLY A 148 28.25 -3.16 -11.75
N VAL A 149 27.89 -4.41 -12.07
CA VAL A 149 28.83 -5.55 -11.95
C VAL A 149 28.55 -6.58 -13.02
N GLY A 150 28.68 -6.16 -14.28
CA GLY A 150 28.87 -7.10 -15.37
C GLY A 150 30.13 -7.90 -15.07
N ARG A 151 29.95 -9.15 -14.61
CA ARG A 151 31.01 -10.16 -14.49
C ARG A 151 31.74 -10.15 -15.83
N THR A 152 32.89 -9.46 -15.88
CA THR A 152 33.75 -9.39 -17.05
C THR A 152 33.97 -10.83 -17.44
N LYS A 153 33.37 -11.23 -18.57
CA LYS A 153 33.74 -12.49 -19.21
C LYS A 153 35.24 -12.36 -19.41
N SER A 154 35.99 -13.11 -18.61
CA SER A 154 37.43 -13.28 -18.75
C SER A 154 37.65 -13.76 -20.18
N VAL A 155 37.91 -12.82 -21.08
CA VAL A 155 38.45 -13.12 -22.39
C VAL A 155 39.84 -13.62 -22.10
N SER A 156 40.01 -14.94 -22.05
CA SER A 156 41.34 -15.53 -22.06
C SER A 156 41.96 -15.14 -23.40
N HIS A 157 42.78 -14.09 -23.40
CA HIS A 157 43.62 -13.75 -24.53
C HIS A 157 44.53 -14.94 -24.80
N LYS A 158 44.17 -15.73 -25.81
CA LYS A 158 45.04 -16.73 -26.40
C LYS A 158 46.07 -15.96 -27.24
N VAL A 159 47.14 -15.53 -26.59
CA VAL A 159 48.29 -14.93 -27.26
C VAL A 159 48.96 -16.04 -28.06
N ALA A 160 48.83 -15.96 -29.38
CA ALA A 160 49.70 -16.68 -30.30
C ALA A 160 51.06 -15.97 -30.31
N SER A 161 52.05 -16.54 -29.62
CA SER A 161 53.46 -16.17 -29.76
C SER A 161 54.23 -17.45 -30.07
N GLY A 162 54.75 -17.50 -31.29
CA GLY A 162 55.61 -18.58 -31.75
C GLY A 162 56.98 -18.57 -31.06
N GLY A 163 57.60 -19.75 -31.09
CA GLY A 163 59.04 -19.92 -31.23
C GLY A 163 59.91 -19.72 -29.99
N ARG A 164 60.18 -20.82 -29.26
CA ARG A 164 61.54 -21.38 -29.15
C ARG A 164 61.52 -22.72 -28.41
N ARG A 165 62.21 -23.71 -29.01
CA ARG A 165 62.64 -24.95 -28.37
C ARG A 165 63.54 -24.61 -27.19
N ASP A 166 63.35 -25.30 -26.06
CA ASP A 166 64.41 -26.14 -25.50
C ASP A 166 63.86 -27.17 -24.51
N MET A 167 64.50 -28.33 -24.54
CA MET A 167 64.15 -29.54 -23.80
C MET A 167 64.38 -29.38 -22.31
N THR A 168 63.44 -29.86 -21.49
CA THR A 168 63.77 -30.80 -20.39
C THR A 168 62.49 -31.48 -19.90
N SER A 169 62.61 -32.80 -19.78
CA SER A 169 61.62 -33.76 -19.32
C SER A 169 61.15 -33.52 -17.88
N LYS A 170 59.86 -33.27 -17.66
CA LYS A 170 59.18 -33.57 -16.40
C LYS A 170 57.76 -34.12 -16.64
N SER A 171 57.47 -35.17 -15.87
CA SER A 171 56.33 -36.09 -15.92
C SER A 171 54.94 -35.45 -16.13
N PRO A 172 54.04 -36.07 -16.90
CA PRO A 172 52.63 -35.69 -16.92
C PRO A 172 51.94 -36.24 -15.66
N ARG A 173 51.85 -35.42 -14.61
CA ARG A 173 50.86 -35.66 -13.56
C ARG A 173 49.48 -35.37 -14.15
N LYS A 174 48.76 -36.43 -14.51
CA LYS A 174 47.31 -36.41 -14.69
C LYS A 174 46.65 -36.14 -13.33
N SER A 175 46.56 -34.88 -12.93
CA SER A 175 45.55 -34.48 -11.95
C SER A 175 44.22 -34.42 -12.67
N LEU A 176 43.51 -35.54 -12.62
CA LEU A 176 42.10 -35.63 -12.97
C LEU A 176 41.36 -34.74 -11.97
N ASP A 177 41.02 -33.53 -12.42
CA ASP A 177 40.32 -32.54 -11.61
C ASP A 177 38.87 -33.02 -11.41
N LEU A 178 38.67 -33.78 -10.33
CA LEU A 178 37.38 -34.30 -9.88
C LEU A 178 36.51 -33.22 -9.21
N SER A 179 36.94 -31.97 -9.15
CA SER A 179 36.14 -30.90 -8.55
C SER A 179 34.89 -30.51 -9.36
N ALA A 180 34.77 -30.98 -10.61
CA ALA A 180 33.63 -30.68 -11.48
C ALA A 180 32.55 -31.77 -11.56
N VAL A 181 32.74 -32.95 -10.92
CA VAL A 181 31.75 -34.05 -10.96
C VAL A 181 31.04 -34.26 -9.61
N GLU A 182 31.45 -33.54 -8.56
CA GLU A 182 30.77 -33.55 -7.25
C GLU A 182 29.80 -32.37 -7.03
N MET A 183 29.39 -31.68 -8.10
CA MET A 183 28.25 -30.73 -8.07
C MET A 183 26.91 -31.45 -8.27
N GLY A 184 26.82 -32.71 -7.81
CA GLY A 184 25.58 -33.43 -7.64
C GLY A 184 24.80 -32.86 -6.45
N LEU A 185 23.59 -32.37 -6.72
CA LEU A 185 22.66 -31.84 -5.73
C LEU A 185 23.25 -30.72 -4.85
N VAL A 186 23.24 -29.49 -5.36
CA VAL A 186 22.97 -28.35 -4.48
C VAL A 186 21.54 -28.53 -3.98
N ARG A 187 21.38 -29.38 -2.95
CA ARG A 187 20.20 -29.40 -2.08
C ARG A 187 20.03 -27.95 -1.68
N GLY A 188 19.03 -27.30 -2.28
CA GLY A 188 18.71 -25.93 -1.96
C GLY A 188 18.60 -25.86 -0.46
N MET A 189 19.57 -25.22 0.18
CA MET A 189 19.46 -24.86 1.58
C MET A 189 18.20 -24.01 1.61
N SER A 190 17.12 -24.62 2.09
CA SER A 190 15.87 -23.96 2.38
C SER A 190 16.25 -22.94 3.44
N VAL A 191 16.62 -21.75 2.99
CA VAL A 191 16.84 -20.59 3.86
C VAL A 191 15.50 -20.43 4.55
N LYS A 192 15.44 -20.90 5.80
CA LYS A 192 14.25 -20.89 6.64
C LYS A 192 13.88 -19.41 6.75
N ARG A 193 12.94 -18.98 5.91
CA ARG A 193 12.53 -17.58 5.78
C ARG A 193 12.15 -17.14 7.19
N GLN A 194 12.87 -16.15 7.73
CA GLN A 194 12.57 -15.61 9.06
C GLN A 194 11.06 -15.34 9.13
N SER A 195 10.41 -15.84 10.19
CA SER A 195 9.01 -15.60 10.46
C SER A 195 8.75 -14.09 10.35
N SER A 196 7.77 -13.70 9.54
CA SER A 196 7.42 -12.29 9.34
C SER A 196 7.20 -11.60 10.69
N PHE A 197 7.96 -10.55 10.98
CA PHE A 197 7.87 -9.78 12.24
C PHE A 197 6.59 -8.93 12.36
N VAL A 198 5.78 -8.96 11.31
CA VAL A 198 4.56 -8.19 11.04
C VAL A 198 3.50 -9.13 10.47
N VAL A 199 2.25 -8.99 10.93
CA VAL A 199 1.11 -9.72 10.36
C VAL A 199 0.77 -9.13 8.99
N SER A 200 0.82 -9.95 7.93
CA SER A 200 0.46 -9.49 6.58
C SER A 200 -1.04 -9.24 6.47
N MET A 201 -1.43 -7.99 6.29
CA MET A 201 -2.79 -7.59 5.93
C MET A 201 -3.15 -8.09 4.51
N GLY A 202 -4.37 -8.58 4.32
CA GLY A 202 -4.92 -8.96 3.01
C GLY A 202 -5.48 -7.76 2.24
N ASN A 203 -6.02 -7.98 1.03
CA ASN A 203 -6.72 -6.96 0.24
C ASN A 203 -7.97 -6.40 0.95
N GLY A 204 -8.39 -7.06 2.03
CA GLY A 204 -9.31 -6.59 3.07
C GLY A 204 -10.77 -6.38 2.64
N LEU A 205 -11.09 -6.56 1.36
CA LEU A 205 -12.46 -6.81 0.92
C LEU A 205 -12.84 -8.27 1.15
N LYS A 206 -14.07 -8.49 1.61
CA LYS A 206 -14.65 -9.83 1.74
C LYS A 206 -14.87 -10.41 0.34
N GLU A 207 -14.18 -11.50 0.02
CA GLU A 207 -14.43 -12.25 -1.21
C GLU A 207 -15.78 -12.97 -1.07
N GLU A 208 -16.73 -12.63 -1.93
CA GLU A 208 -18.02 -13.33 -1.98
C GLU A 208 -17.92 -14.55 -2.90
N GLY A 209 -17.99 -15.75 -2.31
CA GLY A 209 -18.05 -17.04 -3.00
C GLY A 209 -16.78 -17.88 -2.90
N GLU A 210 -16.93 -19.21 -3.01
CA GLU A 210 -15.80 -20.17 -2.91
C GLU A 210 -14.85 -20.17 -4.12
N GLN A 211 -15.26 -19.52 -5.21
CA GLN A 211 -14.51 -19.60 -6.44
C GLN A 211 -13.42 -18.52 -6.47
N LYS A 212 -12.15 -18.94 -6.44
CA LYS A 212 -10.99 -18.06 -6.61
C LYS A 212 -11.15 -17.12 -7.80
N MET A 213 -10.85 -15.83 -7.62
CA MET A 213 -10.80 -14.84 -8.69
C MET A 213 -9.91 -15.34 -9.82
N LYS A 214 -10.33 -15.12 -11.08
CA LYS A 214 -9.45 -15.38 -12.23
C LYS A 214 -8.37 -14.29 -12.23
N PRO A 215 -7.10 -14.60 -11.94
CA PRO A 215 -6.06 -13.59 -11.95
C PRO A 215 -5.89 -13.06 -13.39
N GLY A 216 -5.69 -11.76 -13.54
CA GLY A 216 -4.99 -11.24 -14.72
C GLY A 216 -5.84 -10.58 -15.80
N ALA A 217 -6.97 -9.96 -15.47
CA ALA A 217 -7.57 -8.98 -16.38
C ALA A 217 -6.55 -7.87 -16.74
N TRP A 218 -5.82 -7.37 -15.74
CA TRP A 218 -4.77 -6.36 -15.89
C TRP A 218 -3.56 -6.83 -16.72
N MET A 219 -3.28 -8.13 -16.78
CA MET A 219 -2.11 -8.68 -17.48
C MET A 219 -2.21 -8.57 -19.00
N LYS A 220 -3.40 -8.25 -19.52
CA LYS A 220 -3.66 -8.00 -20.94
C LYS A 220 -3.42 -6.54 -21.33
N ASP A 221 -3.35 -5.65 -20.35
CA ASP A 221 -3.20 -4.22 -20.56
C ASP A 221 -1.71 -3.86 -20.68
N GLY A 222 -1.16 -4.16 -21.85
CA GLY A 222 0.20 -3.80 -22.20
C GLY A 222 0.28 -2.96 -23.46
N GLN A 223 1.41 -2.28 -23.63
CA GLN A 223 1.70 -1.48 -24.80
C GLN A 223 3.17 -1.60 -25.21
N VAL A 224 3.45 -1.21 -26.45
CA VAL A 224 4.83 -1.11 -26.94
C VAL A 224 5.37 0.25 -26.52
N ALA A 225 6.40 0.26 -25.69
CA ALA A 225 7.04 1.50 -25.27
C ALA A 225 7.75 2.16 -26.46
N THR A 226 7.67 3.48 -26.51
CA THR A 226 8.47 4.31 -27.42
C THR A 226 9.75 4.74 -26.72
N TYR A 227 10.79 5.07 -27.47
CA TYR A 227 12.05 5.57 -26.91
C TYR A 227 12.34 6.94 -27.51
N HIS A 228 12.60 7.92 -26.66
CA HIS A 228 13.04 9.26 -27.05
C HIS A 228 14.30 9.60 -26.25
N ASP A 229 15.38 9.95 -26.95
CA ASP A 229 16.69 10.23 -26.34
C ASP A 229 17.22 9.14 -25.39
N GLY A 230 16.90 7.87 -25.71
CA GLY A 230 17.28 6.71 -24.90
C GLY A 230 16.42 6.49 -23.64
N HIS A 231 15.47 7.39 -23.37
CA HIS A 231 14.50 7.24 -22.29
C HIS A 231 13.21 6.58 -22.79
N ARG A 232 12.59 5.78 -21.93
CA ARG A 232 11.34 5.09 -22.25
C ARG A 232 10.15 6.04 -22.07
N ASP A 233 9.44 6.24 -23.16
CA ASP A 233 8.21 7.02 -23.22
C ASP A 233 6.98 6.11 -23.34
N VAL A 234 5.95 6.40 -22.57
CA VAL A 234 4.74 5.59 -22.50
C VAL A 234 3.51 6.46 -22.68
N LYS A 235 2.63 6.08 -23.61
CA LYS A 235 1.36 6.79 -23.79
C LYS A 235 0.47 6.53 -22.58
N MET A 236 -0.16 7.59 -22.09
CA MET A 236 -1.16 7.48 -21.03
C MET A 236 -2.45 8.21 -21.41
N THR A 237 -3.56 7.81 -20.80
CA THR A 237 -4.84 8.53 -20.91
C THR A 237 -5.00 9.56 -19.80
N ALA A 238 -5.93 10.50 -19.98
CA ALA A 238 -6.28 11.46 -18.93
C ALA A 238 -6.84 10.77 -17.67
N SER A 239 -7.58 9.66 -17.83
CA SER A 239 -8.09 8.87 -16.70
C SER A 239 -6.99 8.12 -15.94
N GLU A 240 -5.96 7.62 -16.63
CA GLU A 240 -4.77 7.03 -16.00
C GLU A 240 -3.98 8.08 -15.20
N LEU A 241 -3.81 9.28 -15.76
CA LEU A 241 -3.16 10.39 -15.07
C LEU A 241 -3.93 10.83 -13.82
N ALA A 242 -5.26 10.93 -13.92
CA ALA A 242 -6.11 11.30 -12.79
C ALA A 242 -6.08 10.23 -11.68
N ALA A 243 -6.11 8.96 -12.04
CA ALA A 243 -5.94 7.86 -11.09
C ALA A 243 -4.55 7.89 -10.41
N LEU A 244 -3.47 8.12 -11.17
CA LEU A 244 -2.12 8.25 -10.62
C LEU A 244 -2.00 9.44 -9.66
N SER A 245 -2.60 10.57 -10.02
CA SER A 245 -2.68 11.78 -9.19
C SER A 245 -3.36 11.51 -7.83
N ILE A 246 -4.47 10.77 -7.84
CA ILE A 246 -5.18 10.36 -6.61
C ILE A 246 -4.32 9.39 -5.78
N VAL A 247 -3.74 8.35 -6.41
CA VAL A 247 -2.93 7.35 -5.72
C VAL A 247 -1.71 7.98 -5.07
N LEU A 248 -1.05 8.93 -5.74
CA LEU A 248 0.12 9.64 -5.22
C LEU A 248 -0.24 10.76 -4.23
N GLY A 249 -1.52 11.15 -4.14
CA GLY A 249 -1.93 12.37 -3.46
C GLY A 249 -1.23 13.61 -4.02
N SER A 250 -0.91 13.64 -5.32
CA SER A 250 -0.20 14.75 -5.95
C SER A 250 -1.12 15.43 -6.95
N PRO A 251 -1.46 16.71 -6.77
CA PRO A 251 -2.21 17.44 -7.78
C PRO A 251 -1.37 17.59 -9.05
N LEU A 252 -2.05 17.74 -10.17
CA LEU A 252 -1.39 17.93 -11.45
C LEU A 252 -0.94 19.38 -11.58
N ASN A 253 0.37 19.63 -11.52
CA ASN A 253 0.87 20.97 -11.75
C ASN A 253 0.93 21.25 -13.27
N ARG A 254 0.10 22.20 -13.73
CA ARG A 254 0.08 22.71 -15.12
C ARG A 254 0.92 23.99 -15.28
N SER A 255 1.35 24.59 -14.17
CA SER A 255 2.14 25.82 -14.14
C SER A 255 3.62 25.51 -14.28
N THR A 256 4.36 26.43 -14.90
CA THR A 256 5.83 26.44 -14.91
C THR A 256 6.42 26.92 -13.57
N SER A 257 5.58 27.19 -12.56
CA SER A 257 6.04 27.62 -11.25
C SER A 257 6.91 26.56 -10.58
N THR A 258 8.02 27.01 -9.99
CA THR A 258 9.02 26.17 -9.30
C THR A 258 8.54 25.61 -7.95
N VAL A 259 7.46 26.15 -7.40
CA VAL A 259 6.87 25.67 -6.15
C VAL A 259 5.90 24.54 -6.48
N PHE A 260 6.35 23.31 -6.28
CA PHE A 260 5.54 22.12 -6.44
C PHE A 260 4.96 21.70 -5.10
N GLU A 261 3.64 21.53 -5.05
CA GLU A 261 3.00 20.83 -3.95
C GLU A 261 3.49 19.38 -3.93
N ARG A 262 3.99 18.95 -2.77
CA ARG A 262 4.56 17.61 -2.61
C ARG A 262 3.42 16.63 -2.32
N GLY A 263 3.31 15.60 -3.15
CA GLY A 263 2.35 14.52 -2.90
C GLY A 263 2.70 13.68 -1.67
N ALA A 264 1.81 12.74 -1.37
CA ALA A 264 1.86 11.86 -0.19
C ALA A 264 3.17 11.08 -0.03
N TYR A 265 3.82 10.74 -1.15
CA TYR A 265 5.07 9.97 -1.17
C TYR A 265 6.31 10.83 -1.45
N GLY A 266 6.17 12.16 -1.41
CA GLY A 266 7.21 13.10 -1.84
C GLY A 266 7.45 13.07 -3.35
N ILE A 267 6.43 12.69 -4.14
CA ILE A 267 6.46 12.71 -5.60
C ILE A 267 5.44 13.75 -6.05
N SER A 268 5.84 14.66 -6.95
CA SER A 268 4.93 15.57 -7.64
C SER A 268 4.77 15.19 -9.10
N ILE A 269 3.60 15.46 -9.67
CA ILE A 269 3.31 15.25 -11.09
C ILE A 269 3.38 16.60 -11.81
N GLN A 270 4.25 16.71 -12.81
CA GLN A 270 4.32 17.87 -13.68
C GLN A 270 3.74 17.53 -15.04
N SER A 271 2.95 18.43 -15.61
CA SER A 271 2.47 18.31 -16.99
C SER A 271 2.86 19.55 -17.78
N LEU A 272 3.74 19.34 -18.76
CA LEU A 272 4.20 20.37 -19.67
C LEU A 272 3.55 20.17 -21.04
N PRO A 273 2.99 21.23 -21.65
CA PRO A 273 2.56 21.15 -23.04
C PRO A 273 3.81 21.03 -23.91
N THR A 274 3.80 20.07 -24.83
CA THR A 274 4.80 19.95 -25.91
C THR A 274 4.20 20.46 -27.22
N GLY A 275 5.04 20.63 -28.24
CA GLY A 275 4.56 20.93 -29.59
C GLY A 275 3.51 19.92 -30.06
N GLU A 276 2.67 20.31 -31.03
CA GLU A 276 1.64 19.44 -31.63
C GLU A 276 0.43 19.09 -30.72
N GLY A 277 0.22 19.84 -29.64
CA GLY A 277 -0.89 19.61 -28.69
C GLY A 277 -0.71 18.36 -27.84
N ARG A 278 0.50 17.83 -27.78
CA ARG A 278 0.88 16.73 -26.89
C ARG A 278 1.21 17.30 -25.50
N ARG A 279 1.04 16.49 -24.46
CA ARG A 279 1.46 16.82 -23.09
C ARG A 279 2.48 15.80 -22.63
N GLN A 280 3.61 16.29 -22.16
CA GLN A 280 4.61 15.50 -21.47
C GLN A 280 4.32 15.54 -19.98
N VAL A 281 4.24 14.37 -19.35
CA VAL A 281 4.07 14.20 -17.92
C VAL A 281 5.34 13.63 -17.36
N THR A 282 5.88 14.29 -16.34
CA THR A 282 7.06 13.81 -15.62
C THR A 282 6.73 13.67 -14.14
N LEU A 283 7.35 12.68 -13.51
CA LEU A 283 7.29 12.50 -12.07
C LEU A 283 8.55 13.10 -11.46
N GLN A 284 8.41 13.94 -10.44
CA GLN A 284 9.54 14.54 -9.74
C GLN A 284 9.54 14.09 -8.28
N GLN A 285 10.62 13.42 -7.87
CA GLN A 285 10.87 13.02 -6.49
C GLN A 285 11.54 14.15 -5.71
N HIS A 286 10.97 14.47 -4.56
CA HIS A 286 11.47 15.49 -3.65
C HIS A 286 12.26 14.86 -2.51
N LYS A 287 13.21 15.62 -1.96
CA LYS A 287 13.92 15.22 -0.74
C LYS A 287 12.93 15.12 0.42
N ARG A 288 12.79 13.90 0.96
CA ARG A 288 11.98 13.62 2.15
C ARG A 288 12.77 13.89 3.43
N SER A 289 12.12 14.51 4.41
CA SER A 289 12.66 14.60 5.77
C SER A 289 12.71 13.22 6.44
N ILE A 290 13.45 13.06 7.54
CA ILE A 290 13.50 11.80 8.29
C ILE A 290 12.10 11.39 8.79
N ALA A 291 11.24 12.35 9.17
CA ALA A 291 9.87 12.08 9.61
C ALA A 291 8.94 11.65 8.47
N GLN A 292 9.28 11.99 7.22
CA GLN A 292 8.55 11.62 5.99
C GLN A 292 9.00 10.27 5.41
N GLN A 293 9.99 9.62 6.01
CA GLN A 293 10.36 8.27 5.62
C GLN A 293 9.36 7.29 6.21
N HIS A 294 8.82 6.43 5.35
CA HIS A 294 7.76 5.50 5.71
C HIS A 294 8.30 4.31 6.52
N ALA A 295 7.40 3.67 7.26
CA ALA A 295 7.66 2.39 7.89
C ALA A 295 7.81 1.28 6.84
N GLN A 296 8.36 0.13 7.23
CA GLN A 296 8.54 -1.05 6.36
C GLN A 296 7.21 -1.81 6.04
N GLY A 297 6.07 -1.19 6.31
CA GLY A 297 4.74 -1.76 6.08
C GLY A 297 4.26 -1.66 4.64
N LYS A 298 3.09 -2.26 4.38
CA LYS A 298 2.39 -2.05 3.11
C LYS A 298 1.86 -0.61 3.04
N GLY A 299 1.65 -0.11 1.82
CA GLY A 299 0.99 1.16 1.57
C GLY A 299 -0.51 0.97 1.33
N PRO A 300 -1.30 2.05 1.33
CA PRO A 300 -2.71 1.96 0.96
C PRO A 300 -2.92 1.36 -0.44
N SER A 301 -4.04 0.66 -0.58
CA SER A 301 -4.50 0.09 -1.85
C SER A 301 -4.90 1.21 -2.84
N PRO A 302 -4.48 1.13 -4.11
CA PRO A 302 -4.98 2.01 -5.17
C PRO A 302 -6.51 1.99 -5.31
N LEU A 303 -7.15 0.84 -5.11
CA LEU A 303 -8.61 0.72 -5.12
C LEU A 303 -9.23 1.63 -4.05
N PHE A 304 -8.83 1.44 -2.79
CA PHE A 304 -9.32 2.29 -1.70
C PHE A 304 -9.01 3.77 -1.93
N SER A 305 -7.83 4.09 -2.48
CA SER A 305 -7.45 5.48 -2.76
C SER A 305 -8.42 6.15 -3.72
N LYS A 306 -8.78 5.47 -4.83
CA LYS A 306 -9.77 5.96 -5.79
C LYS A 306 -11.16 6.07 -5.17
N HIS A 307 -11.60 5.02 -4.48
CA HIS A 307 -12.94 4.96 -3.92
C HIS A 307 -13.20 6.03 -2.87
N LEU A 308 -12.31 6.18 -1.87
CA LEU A 308 -12.48 7.16 -0.80
C LEU A 308 -12.37 8.60 -1.32
N ALA A 309 -11.47 8.86 -2.28
CA ALA A 309 -11.39 10.16 -2.95
C ALA A 309 -12.71 10.52 -3.63
N ALA A 310 -13.36 9.55 -4.27
CA ALA A 310 -14.67 9.67 -4.91
C ALA A 310 -15.87 9.50 -3.97
N GLY A 311 -15.66 9.56 -2.65
CA GLY A 311 -16.74 9.51 -1.67
C GLY A 311 -17.45 8.17 -1.53
N SER A 312 -16.77 7.09 -1.90
CA SER A 312 -17.28 5.72 -1.77
C SER A 312 -16.40 4.86 -0.87
N LEU A 313 -17.01 3.90 -0.19
CA LEU A 313 -16.34 2.96 0.71
C LEU A 313 -16.58 1.53 0.20
N PRO A 314 -15.54 0.85 -0.35
CA PRO A 314 -15.69 -0.51 -0.84
C PRO A 314 -15.82 -1.46 0.35
N TYR A 315 -16.74 -2.43 0.26
CA TYR A 315 -17.04 -3.33 1.39
C TYR A 315 -17.02 -4.82 1.00
N SER A 316 -17.30 -5.15 -0.25
CA SER A 316 -17.14 -6.51 -0.76
C SER A 316 -16.72 -6.52 -2.21
N GLN A 317 -16.16 -7.65 -2.63
CA GLN A 317 -15.70 -7.86 -4.00
C GLN A 317 -16.08 -9.27 -4.45
N ASP A 318 -16.67 -9.35 -5.63
CA ASP A 318 -16.90 -10.62 -6.32
C ASP A 318 -16.03 -10.70 -7.59
N LYS A 319 -16.22 -11.73 -8.41
CA LYS A 319 -15.43 -11.93 -9.63
C LYS A 319 -15.63 -10.89 -10.73
N LYS A 320 -16.73 -10.16 -10.68
CA LYS A 320 -17.19 -9.26 -11.73
C LYS A 320 -17.17 -7.80 -11.25
N ALA A 321 -17.48 -7.57 -9.98
CA ALA A 321 -17.70 -6.25 -9.45
C ALA A 321 -17.12 -6.02 -8.05
N VAL A 322 -16.78 -4.75 -7.79
CA VAL A 322 -16.52 -4.19 -6.46
C VAL A 322 -17.82 -3.54 -5.98
N LYS A 323 -18.33 -3.97 -4.83
CA LYS A 323 -19.49 -3.35 -4.19
C LYS A 323 -19.02 -2.25 -3.24
N SER A 324 -19.57 -1.05 -3.42
CA SER A 324 -19.18 0.13 -2.65
C SER A 324 -20.38 0.91 -2.16
N ILE A 325 -20.27 1.44 -0.94
CA ILE A 325 -21.26 2.36 -0.37
C ILE A 325 -20.87 3.79 -0.74
N LEU A 326 -21.72 4.51 -1.44
CA LEU A 326 -21.57 5.93 -1.70
C LEU A 326 -22.03 6.71 -0.47
N ILE A 327 -21.15 7.53 0.10
CA ILE A 327 -21.42 8.33 1.29
C ILE A 327 -21.68 9.76 0.85
N THR A 328 -22.94 10.18 0.93
CA THR A 328 -23.37 11.55 0.64
C THR A 328 -23.55 12.36 1.92
N THR A 329 -23.82 13.67 1.78
CA THR A 329 -24.24 14.52 2.91
C THR A 329 -25.51 14.02 3.58
N GLU A 330 -26.48 13.57 2.79
CA GLU A 330 -27.75 13.02 3.30
C GLU A 330 -27.50 11.71 4.05
N THR A 331 -26.58 10.89 3.55
CA THR A 331 -26.16 9.65 4.23
C THR A 331 -25.54 9.98 5.59
N PHE A 332 -24.65 10.97 5.65
CA PHE A 332 -24.04 11.42 6.89
C PHE A 332 -25.08 11.94 7.89
N ASP A 333 -26.04 12.74 7.43
CA ASP A 333 -27.09 13.28 8.29
C ASP A 333 -27.99 12.18 8.86
N ALA A 334 -28.35 11.18 8.05
CA ALA A 334 -29.12 10.03 8.52
C ALA A 334 -28.35 9.19 9.56
N ILE A 335 -27.04 8.97 9.36
CA ILE A 335 -26.17 8.30 10.33
C ILE A 335 -26.10 9.09 11.64
N ARG A 336 -25.93 10.41 11.53
CA ARG A 336 -25.83 11.30 12.69
C ARG A 336 -27.13 11.33 13.51
N ALA A 337 -28.27 11.23 12.84
CA ALA A 337 -29.58 11.10 13.46
C ALA A 337 -29.86 9.71 14.07
N GLY A 338 -28.95 8.74 13.89
CA GLY A 338 -29.14 7.37 14.39
C GLY A 338 -30.20 6.58 13.61
N ALA A 339 -30.47 6.95 12.35
CA ALA A 339 -31.47 6.26 11.54
C ALA A 339 -31.09 4.79 11.27
N SER A 340 -32.09 3.92 11.16
CA SER A 340 -31.91 2.55 10.67
C SER A 340 -31.62 2.61 9.17
N LEU A 341 -30.45 2.11 8.75
CA LEU A 341 -29.95 2.23 7.38
C LEU A 341 -29.73 0.87 6.74
N TYR A 342 -30.11 0.74 5.47
CA TYR A 342 -29.83 -0.44 4.67
C TYR A 342 -29.19 -0.07 3.32
N PRO A 343 -28.29 -0.91 2.80
CA PRO A 343 -27.70 -0.70 1.49
C PRO A 343 -28.73 -0.96 0.39
N HIS A 344 -28.99 0.07 -0.41
CA HIS A 344 -29.84 -0.02 -1.59
C HIS A 344 -28.98 0.18 -2.86
N PRO A 345 -29.04 -0.71 -3.86
CA PRO A 345 -28.35 -0.49 -5.14
C PRO A 345 -28.79 0.85 -5.74
N THR A 346 -27.83 1.65 -6.18
CA THR A 346 -28.14 2.93 -6.81
C THR A 346 -27.72 2.93 -8.27
N THR A 347 -28.61 3.39 -9.13
CA THR A 347 -28.28 3.77 -10.51
C THR A 347 -27.96 5.27 -10.61
N ALA A 348 -28.23 6.04 -9.55
CA ALA A 348 -27.98 7.47 -9.52
C ALA A 348 -26.48 7.75 -9.61
N ARG A 349 -26.09 8.43 -10.68
CA ARG A 349 -24.69 8.74 -10.99
C ARG A 349 -24.35 10.14 -10.51
N THR A 350 -23.75 10.27 -9.33
CA THR A 350 -23.14 11.52 -8.86
C THR A 350 -21.89 11.84 -9.70
N PRO A 351 -21.40 13.10 -9.74
CA PRO A 351 -20.17 13.44 -10.44
C PRO A 351 -18.99 12.56 -10.03
N GLU A 352 -18.87 12.26 -8.74
CA GLU A 352 -17.82 11.43 -8.17
C GLU A 352 -17.94 9.97 -8.62
N SER A 353 -19.15 9.41 -8.64
CA SER A 353 -19.36 8.02 -9.08
C SER A 353 -19.15 7.86 -10.60
N ARG A 354 -19.52 8.87 -11.41
CA ARG A 354 -19.18 8.93 -12.85
C ARG A 354 -17.69 8.99 -13.06
N PHE A 355 -17.01 9.87 -12.33
CA PHE A 355 -15.57 10.01 -12.41
C PHE A 355 -14.88 8.70 -12.04
N LEU A 356 -15.24 8.07 -10.92
CA LEU A 356 -14.66 6.81 -10.48
C LEU A 356 -14.87 5.69 -11.52
N THR A 357 -16.04 5.64 -12.16
CA THR A 357 -16.34 4.69 -13.25
C THR A 357 -15.49 4.95 -14.51
N SER A 358 -15.08 6.19 -14.75
CA SER A 358 -14.22 6.56 -15.88
C SER A 358 -12.74 6.21 -15.68
N LEU A 359 -12.32 5.94 -14.43
CA LEU A 359 -10.96 5.55 -14.12
C LEU A 359 -10.67 4.09 -14.56
N PRO A 360 -9.39 3.74 -14.77
CA PRO A 360 -9.01 2.34 -14.94
C PRO A 360 -9.39 1.54 -13.68
N ASN A 361 -10.29 0.58 -13.83
CA ASN A 361 -10.72 -0.34 -12.77
C ASN A 361 -10.50 -1.79 -13.21
N SER A 362 -10.10 -2.65 -12.27
CA SER A 362 -9.91 -4.08 -12.56
C SER A 362 -11.23 -4.84 -12.72
N LEU A 363 -12.29 -4.34 -12.06
CA LEU A 363 -13.64 -4.89 -12.05
C LEU A 363 -14.69 -3.78 -12.27
N GLU A 364 -15.93 -4.20 -12.54
CA GLU A 364 -17.08 -3.29 -12.60
C GLU A 364 -17.40 -2.71 -11.21
N LEU A 365 -18.04 -1.55 -11.16
CA LEU A 365 -18.36 -0.87 -9.91
C LEU A 365 -19.86 -0.90 -9.64
N ASN A 366 -20.23 -1.48 -8.50
CA ASN A 366 -21.61 -1.56 -8.04
C ASN A 366 -21.82 -0.66 -6.83
N PHE A 367 -22.44 0.49 -7.07
CA PHE A 367 -22.70 1.49 -6.03
C PHE A 367 -23.99 1.19 -5.27
N HIS A 368 -23.92 1.36 -3.95
CA HIS A 368 -25.05 1.30 -3.04
C HIS A 368 -25.14 2.61 -2.26
N VAL A 369 -26.32 3.11 -2.00
CA VAL A 369 -26.56 4.22 -1.07
C VAL A 369 -27.21 3.66 0.19
N LEU A 370 -26.99 4.28 1.33
CA LEU A 370 -27.68 3.93 2.56
C LEU A 370 -29.00 4.69 2.63
N ALA A 371 -30.11 3.96 2.50
CA ALA A 371 -31.45 4.52 2.64
C ALA A 371 -31.98 4.26 4.05
N SER A 372 -32.79 5.19 4.56
CA SER A 372 -33.51 5.00 5.82
C SER A 372 -34.59 3.93 5.66
N SER A 373 -34.64 2.98 6.58
CA SER A 373 -35.71 1.97 6.66
C SER A 373 -36.56 2.21 7.90
N THR A 374 -37.84 1.87 7.80
CA THR A 374 -38.74 1.70 8.95
C THR A 374 -38.49 0.36 9.66
N GLU A 375 -37.88 -0.61 8.99
CA GLU A 375 -37.43 -1.86 9.58
C GLU A 375 -36.09 -1.68 10.31
N LEU A 376 -35.92 -2.40 11.43
CA LEU A 376 -34.67 -2.41 12.19
C LEU A 376 -33.62 -3.22 11.42
N HIS A 377 -32.77 -2.53 10.66
CA HIS A 377 -31.58 -3.11 10.06
C HIS A 377 -30.35 -2.64 10.82
N SER A 378 -29.45 -3.57 11.13
CA SER A 378 -28.14 -3.18 11.64
C SER A 378 -27.37 -2.44 10.55
N SER A 379 -26.76 -1.29 10.86
CA SER A 379 -25.78 -0.59 9.99
C SER A 379 -24.46 -1.38 9.83
N ALA A 380 -24.52 -2.71 9.91
CA ALA A 380 -23.39 -3.62 9.94
C ALA A 380 -22.52 -3.46 8.70
N THR A 381 -23.08 -3.29 7.50
CA THR A 381 -22.27 -3.17 6.28
C THR A 381 -21.36 -1.94 6.30
N LEU A 382 -21.87 -0.78 6.75
CA LEU A 382 -21.06 0.42 6.86
C LEU A 382 -19.97 0.25 7.92
N ILE A 383 -20.33 -0.25 9.10
CA ILE A 383 -19.38 -0.45 10.20
C ILE A 383 -18.32 -1.48 9.81
N ASP A 384 -18.70 -2.56 9.13
CA ASP A 384 -17.79 -3.58 8.61
C ASP A 384 -16.78 -2.98 7.61
N ALA A 385 -17.26 -2.13 6.71
CA ALA A 385 -16.42 -1.45 5.74
C ALA A 385 -15.43 -0.47 6.40
N ILE A 386 -15.86 0.29 7.41
CA ILE A 386 -14.99 1.18 8.19
C ILE A 386 -13.98 0.37 9.00
N THR A 387 -14.41 -0.75 9.59
CA THR A 387 -13.58 -1.65 10.37
C THR A 387 -12.44 -2.21 9.52
N ALA A 388 -12.67 -2.48 8.24
CA ALA A 388 -11.66 -3.04 7.34
C ALA A 388 -10.50 -2.08 7.01
N LEU A 389 -10.70 -0.76 7.09
CA LEU A 389 -9.75 0.27 6.64
C LEU A 389 -8.31 0.12 7.20
N PRO A 390 -8.08 -0.04 8.51
CA PRO A 390 -6.71 -0.22 9.02
C PRO A 390 -6.09 -1.58 8.63
N PHE A 391 -6.87 -2.51 8.06
CA PHE A 391 -6.43 -3.86 7.73
C PHE A 391 -6.40 -4.16 6.22
N VAL A 392 -6.53 -3.14 5.36
CA VAL A 392 -6.45 -3.27 3.87
C VAL A 392 -5.09 -2.83 3.31
N GLY A 393 -4.03 -2.96 4.11
CA GLY A 393 -2.65 -2.64 3.71
C GLY A 393 -2.23 -1.18 3.91
N GLY A 394 -3.15 -0.28 4.27
CA GLY A 394 -2.80 1.08 4.67
C GLY A 394 -3.97 2.05 4.53
N LEU A 395 -3.86 3.18 5.20
CA LEU A 395 -4.85 4.26 5.14
C LEU A 395 -4.49 5.25 4.04
N VAL A 396 -5.49 5.67 3.27
CA VAL A 396 -5.34 6.51 2.08
C VAL A 396 -5.06 7.98 2.45
N PRO A 397 -4.30 8.73 1.63
CA PRO A 397 -4.00 10.13 1.92
C PRO A 397 -5.16 11.08 1.61
N LEU A 398 -6.09 10.69 0.73
CA LEU A 398 -7.19 11.51 0.23
C LEU A 398 -8.54 10.84 0.49
N ALA A 399 -9.53 11.63 0.89
CA ALA A 399 -10.94 11.20 0.96
C ALA A 399 -11.89 12.38 0.77
N SER A 400 -13.13 12.10 0.36
CA SER A 400 -14.18 13.13 0.32
C SER A 400 -14.62 13.54 1.73
N LYS A 401 -15.08 14.79 1.87
CA LYS A 401 -15.57 15.34 3.13
C LYS A 401 -16.69 14.52 3.79
N PRO A 402 -17.74 14.06 3.07
CA PRO A 402 -18.78 13.22 3.69
C PRO A 402 -18.23 11.91 4.27
N VAL A 403 -17.28 11.26 3.58
CA VAL A 403 -16.61 10.05 4.08
C VAL A 403 -15.82 10.34 5.35
N ILE A 404 -15.03 11.42 5.36
CA ILE A 404 -14.22 11.82 6.53
C ILE A 404 -15.13 12.07 7.73
N ASN A 405 -16.17 12.89 7.56
CA ASN A 405 -17.09 13.25 8.62
C ASN A 405 -17.85 12.03 9.17
N THR A 406 -18.32 11.15 8.29
CA THR A 406 -19.02 9.92 8.67
C THR A 406 -18.14 9.01 9.51
N ILE A 407 -16.91 8.74 9.04
CA ILE A 407 -15.98 7.87 9.76
C ILE A 407 -15.55 8.51 11.07
N GLN A 408 -15.33 9.83 11.09
CA GLN A 408 -14.96 10.55 12.30
C GLN A 408 -16.08 10.49 13.35
N PHE A 409 -17.32 10.72 12.95
CA PHE A 409 -18.47 10.66 13.85
C PHE A 409 -18.58 9.27 14.49
N ILE A 410 -18.58 8.22 13.67
CA ILE A 410 -18.66 6.82 14.12
C ILE A 410 -17.48 6.45 15.04
N ALA A 411 -16.24 6.69 14.59
CA ALA A 411 -15.06 6.20 15.28
C ALA A 411 -14.68 7.02 16.53
N SER A 412 -15.07 8.29 16.60
CA SER A 412 -14.76 9.16 17.75
C SER A 412 -15.66 8.92 18.97
N GLY A 413 -16.88 8.43 18.76
CA GLY A 413 -17.84 8.26 19.85
C GLY A 413 -18.35 9.58 20.42
N GLY A 414 -18.34 10.64 19.61
CA GLY A 414 -18.69 11.99 20.07
C GLY A 414 -17.62 12.65 20.96
N LEU A 415 -16.48 11.99 21.20
CA LEU A 415 -15.42 12.49 22.06
C LEU A 415 -14.40 13.34 21.26
N PRO A 416 -13.86 14.42 21.86
CA PRO A 416 -12.79 15.18 21.24
C PRO A 416 -11.50 14.35 21.16
N ALA A 417 -10.76 14.52 20.06
CA ALA A 417 -9.50 13.80 19.86
C ALA A 417 -8.39 14.25 20.84
N ALA A 418 -8.32 15.54 21.15
CA ALA A 418 -7.28 16.14 21.99
C ALA A 418 -5.87 15.68 21.56
N ARG A 419 -5.03 15.22 22.49
CA ARG A 419 -3.63 14.84 22.24
C ARG A 419 -3.43 13.48 21.54
N LEU A 420 -4.48 12.92 20.92
CA LEU A 420 -4.49 11.57 20.33
C LEU A 420 -3.26 11.27 19.46
N LEU A 421 -2.94 12.13 18.49
CA LEU A 421 -1.80 11.94 17.58
C LEU A 421 -0.47 11.80 18.33
N SER A 422 -0.22 12.69 19.31
CA SER A 422 1.00 12.63 20.12
C SER A 422 1.09 11.37 20.98
N ARG A 423 -0.06 10.86 21.45
CA ARG A 423 -0.14 9.64 22.26
C ARG A 423 0.06 8.37 21.41
N LEU A 424 -0.45 8.35 20.17
CA LEU A 424 -0.17 7.27 19.21
C LEU A 424 1.32 7.19 18.87
N GLU A 425 1.99 8.30 18.56
CA GLU A 425 3.46 8.29 18.38
C GLU A 425 4.21 7.90 19.67
N GLY A 426 3.62 8.16 20.85
CA GLY A 426 4.07 7.61 22.13
C GLY A 426 4.08 6.07 22.15
N LEU A 427 2.98 5.48 21.69
CA LEU A 427 2.80 4.03 21.62
C LEU A 427 3.70 3.39 20.56
N VAL A 428 3.90 4.05 19.41
CA VAL A 428 4.88 3.61 18.39
C VAL A 428 6.28 3.50 19.00
N GLU A 429 6.75 4.51 19.73
CA GLU A 429 8.08 4.46 20.37
C GLU A 429 8.15 3.34 21.41
N LYS A 430 7.10 3.18 22.22
CA LYS A 430 7.04 2.11 23.23
C LYS A 430 7.24 0.74 22.59
N VAL A 431 6.54 0.47 21.48
CA VAL A 431 6.67 -0.80 20.75
C VAL A 431 8.01 -0.89 20.03
N HIS A 432 8.54 0.21 19.48
CA HIS A 432 9.87 0.23 18.84
C HIS A 432 10.98 -0.18 19.81
N ARG A 433 10.95 0.32 21.06
CA ARG A 433 11.97 0.04 22.09
C ARG A 433 12.07 -1.44 22.45
N GLN A 434 11.05 -2.26 22.18
CA GLN A 434 11.11 -3.71 22.42
C GLN A 434 11.99 -4.44 21.39
N ALA A 435 12.10 -3.92 20.18
CA ALA A 435 12.88 -4.54 19.10
C ALA A 435 13.48 -3.48 18.15
N PRO A 436 14.37 -2.60 18.66
CA PRO A 436 14.92 -1.48 17.89
C PRO A 436 15.72 -1.94 16.66
N HIS A 437 16.32 -3.13 16.75
CA HIS A 437 17.10 -3.74 15.67
C HIS A 437 16.28 -4.05 14.41
N LEU A 438 14.95 -4.16 14.50
CA LEU A 438 14.09 -4.44 13.35
C LEU A 438 13.87 -3.22 12.46
N LYS A 439 14.03 -1.99 12.98
CA LYS A 439 13.84 -0.73 12.26
C LYS A 439 12.51 -0.60 11.49
N ILE A 440 11.47 -1.30 11.92
CA ILE A 440 10.18 -1.38 11.21
C ILE A 440 9.44 -0.04 11.10
N PHE A 441 9.63 0.88 12.05
CA PHE A 441 8.96 2.19 12.07
C PHE A 441 9.71 3.30 11.32
N GLY A 442 10.78 2.95 10.59
CA GLY A 442 11.61 3.90 9.87
C GLY A 442 12.65 4.62 10.76
N PRO A 443 13.47 5.50 10.17
CA PRO A 443 14.65 6.05 10.84
C PRO A 443 14.35 7.12 11.88
N LEU A 444 13.14 7.68 11.91
CA LEU A 444 12.73 8.65 12.92
C LEU A 444 12.94 8.13 14.36
N TYR A 445 12.86 6.81 14.53
CA TYR A 445 12.94 6.13 15.82
C TYR A 445 14.34 5.66 16.20
N GLU A 446 15.33 5.86 15.33
CA GLU A 446 16.73 5.57 15.67
C GLU A 446 17.24 6.51 16.76
N ALA A 447 18.09 6.00 17.66
CA ALA A 447 18.58 6.75 18.82
C ALA A 447 19.22 8.11 18.46
N GLN A 448 19.92 8.16 17.32
CA GLN A 448 20.54 9.38 16.77
C GLN A 448 19.53 10.48 16.41
N ASN A 449 18.26 10.13 16.20
CA ASN A 449 17.18 11.04 15.78
C ASN A 449 16.24 11.43 16.93
N ALA A 450 16.57 11.12 18.18
CA ALA A 450 15.72 11.37 19.35
C ALA A 450 15.26 12.85 19.47
N GLY A 451 16.13 13.81 19.12
CA GLY A 451 15.77 15.23 19.10
C GLY A 451 14.73 15.60 18.03
N ILE A 452 14.76 14.92 16.88
CA ILE A 452 13.77 15.10 15.80
C ILE A 452 12.43 14.50 16.23
N LEU A 453 12.44 13.29 16.81
CA LEU A 453 11.25 12.64 17.35
C LEU A 453 10.56 13.48 18.43
N TYR A 454 11.33 14.09 19.35
CA TYR A 454 10.78 14.98 20.37
C TYR A 454 10.06 16.20 19.76
N ARG A 455 10.69 16.85 18.77
CA ARG A 455 10.08 17.99 18.05
C ARG A 455 8.82 17.58 17.31
N GLU A 456 8.82 16.40 16.68
CA GLU A 456 7.64 15.88 16.01
C GLU A 456 6.46 15.71 16.98
N ARG A 457 6.67 15.15 18.17
CA ARG A 457 5.60 15.04 19.18
C ARG A 457 5.07 16.37 19.69
N GLN A 458 5.95 17.34 19.87
CA GLN A 458 5.53 18.70 20.22
C GLN A 458 4.67 19.29 19.10
N ARG A 459 5.10 19.14 17.84
CA ARG A 459 4.36 19.57 16.67
C ARG A 459 2.98 18.91 16.60
N LEU A 460 2.88 17.60 16.79
CA LEU A 460 1.59 16.88 16.79
C LEU A 460 0.67 17.29 17.94
N SER A 461 1.23 17.68 19.08
CA SER A 461 0.42 18.25 20.17
C SER A 461 -0.17 19.60 19.76
N LYS A 462 0.54 20.39 18.94
CA LYS A 462 0.04 21.67 18.40
C LYS A 462 -0.95 21.48 17.26
N VAL A 463 -0.72 20.53 16.33
CA VAL A 463 -1.65 20.21 15.24
C VAL A 463 -3.07 19.92 15.74
N ALA A 464 -3.18 19.31 16.92
CA ALA A 464 -4.48 19.03 17.54
C ALA A 464 -5.20 20.26 18.11
N SER A 465 -4.48 21.35 18.38
CA SER A 465 -5.00 22.56 19.04
C SER A 465 -5.00 23.80 18.14
N ASP A 466 -4.15 23.82 17.12
CA ASP A 466 -3.89 24.96 16.26
C ASP A 466 -3.90 24.53 14.78
N PRO A 467 -4.96 24.88 14.02
CA PRO A 467 -5.08 24.53 12.60
C PRO A 467 -4.07 25.27 11.72
N SER A 468 -3.39 26.31 12.22
CA SER A 468 -2.35 27.02 11.47
C SER A 468 -1.00 26.28 11.45
N THR A 469 -0.84 25.25 12.29
CA THR A 469 0.37 24.43 12.30
C THR A 469 0.48 23.67 10.98
N VAL A 470 1.53 23.98 10.20
CA VAL A 470 1.79 23.34 8.91
C VAL A 470 1.99 21.84 9.09
N ASP A 471 1.19 21.04 8.38
CA ASP A 471 1.30 19.59 8.30
C ASP A 471 1.18 19.17 6.83
N THR A 472 2.29 18.74 6.23
CA THR A 472 2.29 18.39 4.80
C THR A 472 1.63 17.03 4.58
N LEU A 473 1.10 16.77 3.39
CA LEU A 473 0.50 15.47 3.07
C LEU A 473 1.48 14.30 3.23
N ALA A 474 2.77 14.54 2.93
CA ALA A 474 3.84 13.56 3.15
C ALA A 474 4.05 13.24 4.65
N ASP A 475 3.99 14.24 5.53
CA ASP A 475 4.10 14.02 6.98
C ASP A 475 2.92 13.19 7.50
N LYS A 476 1.71 13.52 7.05
CA LYS A 476 0.47 12.81 7.40
C LYS A 476 0.51 11.35 6.92
N THR A 477 0.94 11.11 5.69
CA THR A 477 1.00 9.77 5.10
C THR A 477 2.07 8.89 5.75
N ALA A 478 3.26 9.44 6.01
CA ALA A 478 4.31 8.72 6.73
C ALA A 478 3.88 8.37 8.17
N ARG A 479 3.16 9.27 8.84
CA ARG A 479 2.56 9.01 10.17
C ARG A 479 1.54 7.87 10.12
N MET A 480 0.60 7.88 9.18
CA MET A 480 -0.38 6.80 9.04
C MET A 480 0.30 5.47 8.72
N SER A 481 1.35 5.46 7.90
CA SER A 481 2.15 4.26 7.63
C SER A 481 2.73 3.67 8.93
N ARG A 482 3.28 4.51 9.83
CA ARG A 482 3.77 4.04 11.13
C ARG A 482 2.67 3.49 12.04
N TYR A 483 1.49 4.10 12.03
CA TYR A 483 0.35 3.62 12.82
C TYR A 483 -0.19 2.27 12.33
N ILE A 484 -0.17 2.04 11.02
CA ILE A 484 -0.53 0.74 10.46
C ILE A 484 0.52 -0.31 10.82
N THR A 485 1.81 0.01 10.70
CA THR A 485 2.89 -0.88 11.16
C THR A 485 2.82 -1.14 12.67
N LEU A 486 2.29 -0.20 13.46
CA LEU A 486 2.07 -0.39 14.89
C LEU A 486 1.02 -1.47 15.13
N LEU A 487 -0.12 -1.41 14.44
CA LEU A 487 -1.17 -2.44 14.54
C LEU A 487 -0.64 -3.81 14.11
N GLU A 488 0.05 -3.86 12.99
CA GLU A 488 0.70 -5.07 12.47
C GLU A 488 1.65 -5.70 13.49
N ARG A 489 2.44 -4.86 14.17
CA ARG A 489 3.41 -5.32 15.18
C ARG A 489 2.72 -5.74 16.47
N LEU A 490 1.73 -4.99 16.94
CA LEU A 490 0.97 -5.34 18.15
C LEU A 490 0.29 -6.71 18.00
N MET A 491 -0.31 -6.98 16.83
CA MET A 491 -0.88 -8.31 16.52
C MET A 491 0.19 -9.41 16.49
N ALA A 492 1.38 -9.12 15.96
CA ALA A 492 2.49 -10.09 15.92
C ALA A 492 3.07 -10.40 17.32
N LEU A 493 2.77 -9.58 18.33
CA LEU A 493 3.20 -9.79 19.71
C LEU A 493 2.19 -10.58 20.55
N VAL A 494 0.99 -10.87 20.02
CA VAL A 494 -0.01 -11.67 20.75
C VAL A 494 0.50 -13.10 20.89
N PRO A 495 0.64 -13.62 22.13
CA PRO A 495 1.16 -14.97 22.36
C PRO A 495 0.16 -16.03 21.89
N ASP A 496 0.67 -17.22 21.59
CA ASP A 496 -0.10 -18.47 21.39
C ASP A 496 -1.18 -18.46 20.29
N MET A 497 -1.15 -17.47 19.39
CA MET A 497 -2.09 -17.38 18.27
C MET A 497 -1.37 -17.28 16.92
N LYS A 498 -1.93 -17.90 15.89
CA LYS A 498 -1.43 -17.72 14.52
C LYS A 498 -1.81 -16.35 14.01
N SER A 499 -0.97 -15.75 13.16
CA SER A 499 -1.18 -14.40 12.63
C SER A 499 -2.55 -14.18 11.98
N GLN A 500 -3.12 -15.20 11.33
CA GLN A 500 -4.46 -15.12 10.71
C GLN A 500 -5.58 -15.11 11.74
N ASP A 501 -5.46 -15.93 12.80
CA ASP A 501 -6.45 -16.03 13.87
C ASP A 501 -6.46 -14.73 14.70
N VAL A 502 -5.27 -14.16 14.98
CA VAL A 502 -5.16 -12.83 15.63
C VAL A 502 -5.81 -11.75 14.78
N LEU A 503 -5.51 -11.71 13.47
CA LEU A 503 -6.08 -10.71 12.57
C LEU A 503 -7.62 -10.79 12.54
N ALA A 504 -8.17 -12.00 12.46
CA ALA A 504 -9.62 -12.21 12.49
C ALA A 504 -10.23 -11.75 13.83
N ALA A 505 -9.63 -12.14 14.96
CA ALA A 505 -10.12 -11.78 16.28
C ALA A 505 -10.03 -10.27 16.56
N VAL A 506 -8.94 -9.61 16.15
CA VAL A 506 -8.77 -8.15 16.29
C VAL A 506 -9.75 -7.41 15.39
N ARG A 507 -10.00 -7.87 14.16
CA ARG A 507 -11.02 -7.28 13.27
C ARG A 507 -12.41 -7.34 13.90
N GLU A 508 -12.80 -8.50 14.42
CA GLU A 508 -14.11 -8.66 15.07
C GLU A 508 -14.22 -7.79 16.34
N ALA A 509 -13.19 -7.77 17.18
CA ALA A 509 -13.16 -6.88 18.34
C ALA A 509 -13.21 -5.40 17.94
N THR A 510 -12.57 -5.00 16.84
CA THR A 510 -12.59 -3.62 16.32
C THR A 510 -13.98 -3.23 15.82
N LYS A 511 -14.69 -4.18 15.18
CA LYS A 511 -16.09 -4.00 14.79
C LYS A 511 -16.97 -3.71 16.00
N ILE A 512 -16.86 -4.50 17.06
CA ILE A 512 -17.62 -4.31 18.30
C ILE A 512 -17.30 -2.94 18.92
N GLU A 513 -16.02 -2.55 18.96
CA GLU A 513 -15.60 -1.22 19.45
C GLU A 513 -16.19 -0.07 18.62
N LEU A 514 -16.26 -0.21 17.29
CA LEU A 514 -16.87 0.78 16.42
C LEU A 514 -18.40 0.85 16.56
N GLN A 515 -19.07 -0.29 16.80
CA GLN A 515 -20.51 -0.32 17.10
C GLN A 515 -20.83 0.43 18.40
N ARG A 516 -20.06 0.18 19.47
CA ARG A 516 -20.20 0.91 20.74
C ARG A 516 -19.94 2.40 20.55
N SER A 517 -18.84 2.74 19.89
CA SER A 517 -18.49 4.13 19.58
C SER A 517 -19.59 4.82 18.77
N TYR A 518 -20.20 4.15 17.79
CA TYR A 518 -21.33 4.73 17.05
C TYR A 518 -22.53 5.01 17.96
N ALA A 519 -22.92 4.05 18.81
CA ALA A 519 -24.01 4.24 19.77
C ALA A 519 -23.75 5.43 20.70
N ASP A 520 -22.52 5.56 21.22
CA ASP A 520 -22.11 6.69 22.06
C ASP A 520 -22.16 8.03 21.31
N ALA A 521 -21.75 8.05 20.04
CA ALA A 521 -21.81 9.24 19.19
C ALA A 521 -23.24 9.71 18.96
N VAL A 522 -24.16 8.79 18.66
CA VAL A 522 -25.59 9.08 18.47
C VAL A 522 -26.21 9.60 19.76
N ALA A 523 -25.95 8.95 20.90
CA ALA A 523 -26.45 9.40 22.21
C ALA A 523 -25.95 10.81 22.56
N THR A 524 -24.66 11.09 22.31
CA THR A 524 -24.06 12.40 22.53
C THR A 524 -24.65 13.48 21.61
N HIS A 525 -24.99 13.12 20.36
CA HIS A 525 -25.63 14.05 19.42
C HIS A 525 -27.07 14.38 19.83
N ALA A 526 -27.87 13.36 20.17
CA ALA A 526 -29.26 13.54 20.61
C ALA A 526 -29.39 14.40 21.87
N GLY A 527 -28.41 14.32 22.78
CA GLY A 527 -28.36 15.16 23.99
C GLY A 527 -28.09 16.65 23.74
N LYS A 528 -27.48 17.02 22.61
CA LYS A 528 -27.16 18.43 22.29
C LYS A 528 -28.36 19.21 21.76
N ASP A 529 -29.25 18.54 21.02
CA ASP A 529 -30.41 19.19 20.42
C ASP A 529 -31.51 19.53 21.44
N THR A 530 -31.47 18.94 22.64
CA THR A 530 -32.45 19.16 23.72
C THR A 530 -32.05 20.25 24.72
N SER A 531 -30.77 20.62 24.78
CA SER A 531 -30.30 21.75 25.59
C SER A 531 -30.34 23.04 24.78
N LYS A 532 -31.36 23.88 25.00
CA LYS A 532 -31.39 25.26 24.50
C LYS A 532 -30.09 25.98 24.87
N GLU A 533 -29.37 26.39 23.83
CA GLU A 533 -28.20 27.26 23.74
C GLU A 533 -27.68 27.90 25.04
N LEU A 534 -26.52 27.42 25.50
CA LEU A 534 -25.41 28.30 25.84
C LEU A 534 -24.29 27.99 24.84
N PRO A 535 -23.59 29.00 24.28
CA PRO A 535 -22.68 28.81 23.16
C PRO A 535 -21.45 28.03 23.63
N PHE A 536 -21.50 26.71 23.52
CA PHE A 536 -20.32 25.87 23.50
C PHE A 536 -19.56 26.24 22.23
N VAL A 537 -18.34 26.76 22.40
CA VAL A 537 -17.39 26.99 21.31
C VAL A 537 -17.09 25.65 20.67
N ALA A 538 -17.96 25.23 19.75
CA ALA A 538 -17.61 24.30 18.72
C ALA A 538 -16.41 24.95 18.02
N THR A 539 -15.26 24.29 18.08
CA THR A 539 -14.15 24.52 17.16
C THR A 539 -14.68 24.27 15.75
N HIS A 540 -15.32 25.29 15.20
CA HIS A 540 -15.87 25.33 13.86
C HIS A 540 -14.65 25.25 12.94
N TRP A 541 -14.53 24.12 12.25
CA TRP A 541 -13.57 23.98 11.15
C TRP A 541 -14.10 24.78 9.96
N ASN A 542 -13.94 26.10 10.01
CA ASN A 542 -14.14 26.98 8.87
C ASN A 542 -12.78 27.18 8.18
N PRO A 543 -12.65 26.92 6.87
CA PRO A 543 -11.48 27.35 6.13
C PRO A 543 -11.41 28.89 6.12
N PRO A 544 -10.21 29.49 6.18
CA PRO A 544 -10.09 30.94 6.15
C PRO A 544 -10.50 31.45 4.77
N VAL A 545 -11.52 32.33 4.75
CA VAL A 545 -11.82 33.17 3.59
C VAL A 545 -10.67 34.17 3.46
N GLU A 546 -10.06 34.23 2.27
CA GLU A 546 -9.01 35.18 1.92
C GLU A 546 -9.50 36.62 2.08
N ALA A 547 -9.13 37.28 3.18
CA ALA A 547 -9.23 38.72 3.32
C ALA A 547 -7.93 39.36 2.84
N LYS A 548 -7.91 39.76 1.55
CA LYS A 548 -7.00 40.79 1.04
C LYS A 548 -7.33 42.13 1.70
N ASN A 549 -6.43 42.67 2.54
CA ASN A 549 -5.82 44.00 2.39
C ASN A 549 -5.27 44.60 3.71
N LYS A 550 -4.08 45.21 3.57
CA LYS A 550 -3.56 46.43 4.24
C LYS A 550 -3.39 46.39 5.77
N ARG A 551 -2.14 46.45 6.25
CA ARG A 551 -1.32 47.68 6.42
C ARG A 551 0.06 47.36 7.01
N GLN A 552 1.04 48.10 6.52
CA GLN A 552 2.42 48.17 7.00
C GLN A 552 2.53 48.92 8.33
N SER A 553 3.42 48.45 9.21
CA SER A 553 4.18 49.18 10.24
C SER A 553 5.23 48.20 10.77
N VAL A 554 6.51 48.22 10.39
CA VAL A 554 7.62 49.12 10.79
C VAL A 554 7.76 49.26 12.32
N ILE A 555 9.01 49.07 12.80
CA ILE A 555 9.58 49.33 14.15
C ILE A 555 9.37 48.17 15.15
N SER A 556 10.35 47.58 15.86
CA SER A 556 11.80 47.75 15.97
C SER A 556 12.47 46.52 16.62
N ARG A 557 13.78 46.43 16.38
CA ARG A 557 14.76 45.56 17.05
C ARG A 557 14.96 45.94 18.52
N THR A 558 15.18 44.94 19.39
CA THR A 558 16.06 44.95 20.60
C THR A 558 16.08 43.52 21.16
N SER A 559 17.17 42.76 20.96
CA SER A 559 18.34 42.61 21.85
C SER A 559 18.09 41.82 23.14
N VAL A 560 18.59 40.58 23.14
CA VAL A 560 19.34 39.87 24.19
C VAL A 560 19.33 40.50 25.60
N ARG A 561 18.81 39.77 26.59
CA ARG A 561 19.44 39.72 27.92
C ARG A 561 19.16 38.42 28.66
N TRP A 562 20.15 37.55 28.55
CA TRP A 562 20.39 36.41 29.44
C TRP A 562 20.72 36.96 30.83
N SER A 563 20.01 36.53 31.88
CA SER A 563 20.49 36.68 33.25
C SER A 563 20.41 35.36 33.98
N LYS A 564 21.60 34.88 34.38
CA LYS A 564 21.82 33.92 35.45
C LYS A 564 21.61 34.68 36.76
N ARG A 565 20.90 34.08 37.72
CA ARG A 565 21.10 34.45 39.13
C ARG A 565 21.10 33.19 39.98
N ALA A 566 22.28 32.90 40.51
CA ALA A 566 22.51 31.93 41.55
C ALA A 566 22.24 32.58 42.92
N SER A 567 21.64 31.78 43.80
CA SER A 567 21.87 31.66 45.25
C SER A 567 22.16 32.90 46.10
N THR A 568 21.28 33.14 47.07
CA THR A 568 21.65 33.60 48.41
C THR A 568 20.83 32.82 49.44
N ALA A 569 21.54 32.15 50.34
CA ALA A 569 21.03 31.50 51.53
C ALA A 569 20.77 32.56 52.61
N SER A 570 19.71 32.37 53.39
CA SER A 570 19.55 32.97 54.71
C SER A 570 18.66 32.05 55.54
N ALA A 571 19.24 31.62 56.66
CA ALA A 571 18.62 30.81 57.69
C ALA A 571 17.75 31.66 58.63
N ASP A 572 16.90 30.96 59.36
CA ASP A 572 16.27 31.28 60.64
C ASP A 572 15.23 32.42 60.69
N SER A 573 13.97 32.01 60.77
CA SER A 573 13.05 32.46 61.82
C SER A 573 11.83 31.53 61.90
N GLU A 574 11.78 30.77 63.00
CA GLU A 574 10.58 30.12 63.50
C GLU A 574 9.56 31.20 63.89
N HIS A 575 8.35 31.18 63.33
CA HIS A 575 7.13 31.54 64.04
C HIS A 575 5.90 31.06 63.27
N SER A 576 5.09 30.30 63.99
CA SER A 576 3.79 29.77 63.61
C SER A 576 2.80 30.85 63.17
N ALA A 577 2.26 30.69 61.96
CA ALA A 577 0.90 31.13 61.64
C ALA A 577 0.33 30.15 60.61
N ALA A 578 -0.56 29.29 61.10
CA ALA A 578 -1.38 28.43 60.28
C ALA A 578 -2.30 29.31 59.41
N SER A 579 -1.92 29.52 58.15
CA SER A 579 -2.88 29.91 57.12
C SER A 579 -3.28 28.65 56.36
N ASN A 580 -4.48 28.17 56.68
CA ASN A 580 -5.22 27.19 55.89
C ASN A 580 -5.40 27.73 54.47
N THR A 581 -4.44 27.48 53.58
CA THR A 581 -4.68 27.49 52.15
C THR A 581 -5.30 26.15 51.80
N SER A 582 -6.62 26.08 51.95
CA SER A 582 -7.43 25.06 51.29
C SER A 582 -6.99 25.00 49.82
N PRO A 583 -6.59 23.83 49.29
CA PRO A 583 -6.49 23.69 47.86
C PRO A 583 -7.91 23.86 47.34
N ALA A 584 -8.20 25.00 46.71
CA ALA A 584 -9.41 25.16 45.94
C ALA A 584 -9.43 23.98 44.95
N PRO A 585 -10.42 23.07 45.03
CA PRO A 585 -10.63 22.13 43.95
C PRO A 585 -11.16 22.99 42.81
N SER A 586 -10.28 23.49 41.95
CA SER A 586 -10.65 23.86 40.60
C SER A 586 -11.08 22.56 39.93
N GLY A 587 -12.33 22.17 40.19
CA GLY A 587 -13.04 21.12 39.52
C GLY A 587 -13.32 21.59 38.10
N GLU A 588 -12.26 21.74 37.30
CA GLU A 588 -12.39 21.46 35.88
C GLU A 588 -12.78 19.99 35.80
N VAL A 589 -14.09 19.75 35.76
CA VAL A 589 -14.68 18.45 35.43
C VAL A 589 -14.02 18.05 34.11
N HIS A 590 -12.99 17.22 34.23
CA HIS A 590 -12.11 16.87 33.14
C HIS A 590 -12.91 16.08 32.13
N SER A 591 -13.38 16.74 31.07
CA SER A 591 -14.17 16.10 30.04
C SER A 591 -13.40 14.90 29.45
N PRO A 592 -14.06 13.73 29.33
CA PRO A 592 -13.43 12.55 28.74
C PRO A 592 -13.01 12.86 27.31
N ASN A 593 -11.81 12.42 26.91
CA ASN A 593 -11.29 12.60 25.56
C ASN A 593 -10.44 11.41 25.13
N LEU A 594 -10.31 11.22 23.81
CA LEU A 594 -9.63 10.06 23.23
C LEU A 594 -8.14 10.02 23.58
N GLY A 595 -7.49 11.19 23.69
CA GLY A 595 -6.09 11.29 24.12
C GLY A 595 -5.85 10.73 25.53
N LYS A 596 -6.75 11.00 26.48
CA LYS A 596 -6.66 10.47 27.86
C LYS A 596 -6.95 8.96 27.91
N GLN A 597 -7.91 8.48 27.13
CA GLN A 597 -8.20 7.06 27.05
C GLN A 597 -7.02 6.28 26.44
N LEU A 598 -6.40 6.77 25.36
CA LEU A 598 -5.21 6.14 24.78
C LEU A 598 -4.00 6.18 25.74
N GLU A 599 -3.90 7.19 26.61
CA GLU A 599 -2.86 7.24 27.64
C GLU A 599 -2.96 6.06 28.62
N GLN A 600 -4.16 5.54 28.90
CA GLN A 600 -4.34 4.33 29.71
C GLN A 600 -3.70 3.13 29.01
N VAL A 601 -3.93 2.95 27.70
CA VAL A 601 -3.29 1.90 26.90
C VAL A 601 -1.77 2.07 26.87
N LEU A 602 -1.27 3.31 26.79
CA LEU A 602 0.16 3.58 26.84
C LEU A 602 0.81 3.15 28.17
N LYS A 603 0.05 3.13 29.28
CA LYS A 603 0.49 2.66 30.59
C LYS A 603 0.44 1.13 30.73
N MET A 604 -0.38 0.43 29.95
CA MET A 604 -0.46 -1.04 29.96
C MET A 604 0.83 -1.69 29.49
N GLU A 605 1.23 -2.80 30.09
CA GLU A 605 2.37 -3.60 29.62
C GLU A 605 2.03 -4.33 28.31
N VAL A 606 3.07 -4.61 27.51
CA VAL A 606 2.94 -5.33 26.23
C VAL A 606 3.43 -6.76 26.46
N PRO A 607 2.79 -7.82 25.91
CA PRO A 607 1.78 -7.81 24.84
C PRO A 607 0.40 -7.28 25.27
N LEU A 608 -0.23 -6.51 24.38
CA LEU A 608 -1.59 -6.00 24.59
C LEU A 608 -2.62 -7.10 24.30
N SER A 609 -3.76 -7.05 25.00
CA SER A 609 -4.90 -7.94 24.72
C SER A 609 -5.56 -7.60 23.37
N ILE A 610 -6.30 -8.56 22.80
CA ILE A 610 -7.05 -8.36 21.54
C ILE A 610 -7.96 -7.14 21.63
N GLY A 611 -8.65 -6.95 22.76
CA GLY A 611 -9.51 -5.78 23.00
C GLY A 611 -8.73 -4.46 23.03
N ALA A 612 -7.56 -4.42 23.66
CA ALA A 612 -6.71 -3.22 23.66
C ALA A 612 -6.16 -2.91 22.25
N ILE A 613 -5.80 -3.93 21.46
CA ILE A 613 -5.38 -3.75 20.06
C ILE A 613 -6.53 -3.23 19.20
N ALA A 614 -7.74 -3.77 19.38
CA ALA A 614 -8.95 -3.29 18.70
C ALA A 614 -9.28 -1.82 19.03
N TYR A 615 -9.14 -1.44 20.30
CA TYR A 615 -9.24 -0.04 20.71
C TYR A 615 -8.20 0.84 20.01
N VAL A 616 -6.93 0.39 19.94
CA VAL A 616 -5.88 1.11 19.21
C VAL A 616 -6.22 1.21 17.71
N ALA A 617 -6.79 0.17 17.11
CA ALA A 617 -7.24 0.20 15.71
C ALA A 617 -8.32 1.28 15.48
N ARG A 618 -9.31 1.39 16.38
CA ARG A 618 -10.29 2.50 16.38
C ARG A 618 -9.60 3.86 16.50
N MET A 619 -8.61 4.00 17.38
CA MET A 619 -7.85 5.25 17.54
C MET A 619 -7.04 5.61 16.29
N VAL A 620 -6.52 4.63 15.57
CA VAL A 620 -5.84 4.84 14.27
C VAL A 620 -6.83 5.32 13.21
N ILE A 621 -8.06 4.81 13.19
CA ILE A 621 -9.13 5.31 12.30
C ILE A 621 -9.46 6.78 12.62
N VAL A 622 -9.59 7.16 13.90
CA VAL A 622 -9.80 8.56 14.28
C VAL A 622 -8.59 9.43 13.91
N ALA A 623 -7.37 8.95 14.14
CA ALA A 623 -6.17 9.68 13.77
C ALA A 623 -6.05 9.92 12.26
N TRP A 624 -6.56 8.97 11.46
CA TRP A 624 -6.67 9.11 10.01
C TRP A 624 -7.63 10.21 9.60
N THR A 625 -8.82 10.32 10.20
CA THR A 625 -9.76 11.41 9.85
C THR A 625 -9.21 12.80 10.19
N LEU A 626 -8.28 12.90 11.14
CA LEU A 626 -7.54 14.15 11.43
C LEU A 626 -6.38 14.42 10.46
N SER A 627 -5.92 13.40 9.73
CA SER A 627 -4.69 13.45 8.91
C SER A 627 -4.97 13.26 7.41
N VAL A 628 -6.17 12.87 7.01
CA VAL A 628 -6.55 12.72 5.61
C VAL A 628 -6.86 14.09 5.02
N GLU A 629 -6.49 14.30 3.76
CA GLU A 629 -6.79 15.53 3.04
C GLU A 629 -8.11 15.40 2.28
N ASN A 630 -8.91 16.47 2.34
CA ASN A 630 -10.21 16.52 1.67
C ASN A 630 -10.02 16.63 0.15
N VAL A 631 -10.82 15.90 -0.62
CA VAL A 631 -10.95 16.09 -2.06
C VAL A 631 -12.02 17.13 -2.35
N ALA A 632 -11.70 18.09 -3.22
CA ALA A 632 -12.60 19.12 -3.71
C ALA A 632 -13.13 18.72 -5.09
N TRP A 633 -14.43 18.41 -5.16
CA TRP A 633 -15.16 18.08 -6.38
C TRP A 633 -15.90 19.28 -6.95
N GLY A 634 -16.39 20.17 -6.08
CA GLY A 634 -17.16 21.36 -6.45
C GLY A 634 -16.33 22.64 -6.56
N TYR A 635 -16.87 23.64 -7.27
CA TYR A 635 -16.34 25.01 -7.24
C TYR A 635 -16.51 25.60 -5.83
N GLY A 636 -15.42 26.12 -5.27
CA GLY A 636 -15.41 26.71 -3.92
C GLY A 636 -15.13 25.73 -2.79
N GLU A 637 -15.02 24.42 -3.07
CA GLU A 637 -14.56 23.45 -2.08
C GLU A 637 -13.05 23.59 -1.85
N SER A 638 -12.66 23.55 -0.57
CA SER A 638 -11.26 23.55 -0.16
C SER A 638 -10.71 22.11 -0.15
N GLY A 639 -9.60 21.88 -0.82
CA GLY A 639 -8.91 20.59 -0.78
C GLY A 639 -8.18 20.24 -2.08
N PHE A 640 -7.80 18.98 -2.17
CA PHE A 640 -7.17 18.38 -3.34
C PHE A 640 -8.09 18.45 -4.55
N LYS A 641 -7.65 19.12 -5.62
CA LYS A 641 -8.40 19.21 -6.87
C LYS A 641 -8.03 18.05 -7.78
N VAL A 642 -9.03 17.22 -8.09
CA VAL A 642 -8.87 16.12 -9.02
C VAL A 642 -8.62 16.66 -10.43
N PRO A 643 -7.67 16.09 -11.21
CA PRO A 643 -7.44 16.53 -12.57
C PRO A 643 -8.70 16.39 -13.43
N ASP A 644 -9.09 17.48 -14.09
CA ASP A 644 -10.18 17.45 -15.07
C ASP A 644 -9.77 16.62 -16.30
N ILE A 645 -10.43 15.47 -16.45
CA ILE A 645 -10.18 14.49 -17.52
C ILE A 645 -10.49 15.11 -18.90
N GLY A 646 -11.54 15.94 -19.00
CA GLY A 646 -11.94 16.56 -20.27
C GLY A 646 -10.95 17.61 -20.77
N GLY A 647 -10.32 18.35 -19.86
CA GLY A 647 -9.39 19.43 -20.20
C GLY A 647 -7.95 19.03 -20.48
N LEU A 648 -7.59 17.74 -20.40
CA LEU A 648 -6.20 17.28 -20.56
C LEU A 648 -5.80 16.97 -22.01
N GLY A 649 -6.76 16.71 -22.88
CA GLY A 649 -6.53 16.29 -24.27
C GLY A 649 -6.08 14.83 -24.39
N ASP A 650 -6.02 14.33 -25.64
CA ASP A 650 -5.89 12.88 -25.91
C ASP A 650 -4.44 12.38 -26.01
N LYS A 651 -3.48 13.29 -26.17
CA LYS A 651 -2.06 12.96 -26.45
C LYS A 651 -1.20 13.21 -25.22
N ILE A 652 -1.24 12.32 -24.23
CA ILE A 652 -0.43 12.42 -23.01
C ILE A 652 0.66 11.33 -23.02
N VAL A 653 1.87 11.69 -22.62
CA VAL A 653 3.03 10.78 -22.55
C VAL A 653 3.68 10.91 -21.19
N LEU A 654 3.92 9.77 -20.53
CA LEU A 654 4.81 9.69 -19.38
C LEU A 654 6.26 9.54 -19.86
N CYS A 655 7.14 10.38 -19.33
CA CYS A 655 8.58 10.36 -19.58
C CYS A 655 9.35 10.11 -18.28
#